data_AF-A0A7Z1B0M1-F1
#
_entry.id   AF-A0A7Z1B0M1-F1
#
_cell.length_a   1.000
_cell.length_b   1.000
_cell.length_c   1.000
_cell.angle_alpha   90.00
_cell.angle_beta   90.00
_cell.angle_gamma   90.00
#
_symmetry.space_group_name_H-M   'P 1'
#
loop_
_entity.id
_entity.type
_entity.pdbx_description
1 polymer ?
#
loop_
_entity_poly.entity_id
_entity_poly.type
_entity_poly.pdbx_seq_one_letter_code
_entity_poly.pdbx_strand_id
1 'polypeptide(L)'
;MELGNLRLNLSALTPKTNEVTNEKVAETAKRKKKAKTAEPIEESWRRIFASKLSETDRQRLNEVKAAMDAGKLARNPSDCVNKAGNPKAFSKAEAMRLWKTLQESQREETLRKMVENTPENYWLITDDARLDEFLALLADEEEIVFDVETTGTDVWNDYIVGHVLTAIKADIHAYIPTKHKTDHPQLDDGYVVEKLRPFYEDESIGKLAHNAKFDIHMLDREGITLRGLTWDTQEAMRLLNENEPSFALKNLVTKYLRIKSDTYDDLFGKIGFDEVSDLRIALAYAAKDGDVTRKLRDFQRKHLKKFPDILRYYETVEVPLISVVQKLESTGFDIDLEFAEEYGKEIKSEIDRLYAEIIDELGDININSPAQLKPALEEATGEKLDSTDAKKVLKPLASKHPIIKKLLEYKEKFKLYSTYINALPELIDKRTGKLYTNFNQNGAKTGRFSSGGTGVNLQNQPKEARKMFVAPKGYAILGGDWSQQEYRCLAYFSQDPKLVDNYLQGDDLYASIASEVFNKPIEECGDGSVYRKQAKVIMLAVAYGGGANMLKDAIGISKKEAQKFLDNFFERFPVVKKWVETNQAFVKKHGYVWMDRGQRKRRLPDAKDRNAKGHYSAVYTQSTNARVQGSAAIQTKATMIALQELCDRKTAEGRGEWRIWCVVHDEALLLVPDTITREDVKDFEDVMLNTYVFGNIPNKTDIEICRRWGNGVSVDEWLKTKGDD
;
A
#
# COMPACT_ATOMS: atom_id res chain seq x y z
N MET A 1 -23.24 -19.04 18.55
CA MET A 1 -22.31 -17.99 19.02
C MET A 1 -22.96 -16.67 18.68
N GLU A 2 -23.79 -16.18 19.59
CA GLU A 2 -24.45 -14.88 19.47
C GLU A 2 -23.42 -13.79 19.77
N LEU A 3 -23.15 -12.95 18.78
CA LEU A 3 -22.47 -11.68 18.97
C LEU A 3 -23.45 -10.75 19.70
N GLY A 4 -23.07 -10.30 20.89
CA GLY A 4 -23.92 -9.45 21.71
C GLY A 4 -24.21 -8.12 21.01
N ASN A 5 -25.49 -7.82 20.83
CA ASN A 5 -25.97 -6.50 20.45
C ASN A 5 -25.47 -5.46 21.48
N LEU A 6 -24.69 -4.49 21.03
CA LEU A 6 -24.28 -3.31 21.79
C LEU A 6 -25.51 -2.38 21.99
N ARG A 7 -26.31 -2.67 23.01
CA ARG A 7 -27.26 -1.69 23.57
C ARG A 7 -26.59 -0.99 24.76
N LEU A 8 -25.95 0.15 24.50
CA LEU A 8 -25.55 1.07 25.56
C LEU A 8 -26.82 1.63 26.24
N ASN A 9 -27.15 1.13 27.43
CA ASN A 9 -28.25 1.66 28.23
C ASN A 9 -27.73 2.80 29.13
N LEU A 10 -27.87 4.04 28.65
CA LEU A 10 -27.33 5.25 29.28
C LEU A 10 -28.16 5.79 30.46
N SER A 11 -29.21 5.09 30.92
CA SER A 11 -29.83 5.40 32.22
C SER A 11 -28.86 5.19 33.41
N ALA A 12 -27.64 4.72 33.15
CA ALA A 12 -26.55 4.55 34.10
C ALA A 12 -25.56 5.75 34.17
N LEU A 13 -25.74 6.81 33.36
CA LEU A 13 -24.83 7.97 33.33
C LEU A 13 -25.18 9.12 34.30
N THR A 14 -26.22 9.01 35.12
CA THR A 14 -26.34 9.87 36.31
C THR A 14 -25.35 9.41 37.37
N PRO A 15 -24.62 10.31 38.07
CA PRO A 15 -23.71 9.93 39.12
C PRO A 15 -24.48 9.17 40.20
N LYS A 16 -24.31 7.85 40.27
CA LYS A 16 -24.68 7.12 41.48
C LYS A 16 -23.62 7.48 42.51
N THR A 17 -23.98 8.36 43.43
CA THR A 17 -23.33 8.48 44.72
C THR A 17 -23.13 7.08 45.29
N ASN A 18 -21.87 6.75 45.57
CA ASN A 18 -21.46 5.51 46.22
C ASN A 18 -22.26 5.28 47.50
N GLU A 19 -23.21 4.36 47.45
CA GLU A 19 -23.53 3.50 48.59
C GLU A 19 -23.73 2.09 48.06
N VAL A 20 -22.62 1.36 47.91
CA VAL A 20 -22.67 -0.10 47.98
C VAL A 20 -23.17 -0.41 49.39
N THR A 21 -24.48 -0.62 49.51
CA THR A 21 -25.16 -1.03 50.74
C THR A 21 -24.34 -2.10 51.44
N ASN A 22 -23.90 -1.77 52.67
CA ASN A 22 -23.14 -2.59 53.61
C ASN A 22 -23.74 -3.99 53.89
N GLU A 23 -24.92 -4.30 53.33
CA GLU A 23 -25.60 -5.58 53.49
C GLU A 23 -25.00 -6.72 52.64
N LYS A 24 -24.50 -6.45 51.42
CA LYS A 24 -23.92 -7.51 50.56
C LYS A 24 -22.55 -8.02 51.04
N VAL A 25 -21.81 -7.18 51.76
CA VAL A 25 -20.54 -7.54 52.40
C VAL A 25 -20.78 -8.38 53.67
N ALA A 26 -21.88 -8.13 54.38
CA ALA A 26 -22.26 -8.86 55.60
C ALA A 26 -22.81 -10.28 55.32
N GLU A 27 -23.54 -10.48 54.22
CA GLU A 27 -24.12 -11.78 53.87
C GLU A 27 -23.07 -12.83 53.45
N THR A 28 -21.97 -12.38 52.84
CA THR A 28 -20.85 -13.25 52.44
C THR A 28 -20.08 -13.79 53.65
N ALA A 29 -20.16 -13.10 54.81
CA ALA A 29 -19.44 -13.48 56.03
C ALA A 29 -20.14 -14.57 56.88
N LYS A 30 -21.43 -14.88 56.63
CA LYS A 30 -22.25 -15.75 57.50
C LYS A 30 -22.57 -17.15 56.98
N ARG A 31 -21.94 -17.63 55.90
CA ARG A 31 -22.04 -19.04 55.47
C ARG A 31 -20.73 -19.81 55.70
N LYS A 32 -20.41 -20.05 56.97
CA LYS A 32 -19.42 -21.05 57.40
C LYS A 32 -20.12 -22.25 58.02
N LYS A 33 -20.34 -23.32 57.24
CA LYS A 33 -20.31 -24.71 57.73
C LYS A 33 -20.32 -25.69 56.53
N LYS A 34 -19.24 -26.48 56.45
CA LYS A 34 -18.90 -27.54 55.47
C LYS A 34 -18.71 -27.10 54.01
N ALA A 35 -17.52 -26.57 53.72
CA ALA A 35 -16.93 -26.60 52.38
C ALA A 35 -15.40 -26.69 52.53
N LYS A 36 -14.73 -27.52 51.70
CA LYS A 36 -13.27 -27.49 51.54
C LYS A 36 -12.89 -26.04 51.20
N THR A 37 -12.02 -25.42 51.99
CA THR A 37 -11.57 -24.04 51.75
C THR A 37 -10.88 -23.98 50.40
N ALA A 38 -11.34 -23.10 49.50
CA ALA A 38 -10.60 -22.81 48.28
C ALA A 38 -9.20 -22.27 48.60
N GLU A 39 -8.25 -22.55 47.73
CA GLU A 39 -6.91 -21.95 47.72
C GLU A 39 -7.01 -20.41 47.85
N PRO A 40 -6.24 -19.79 48.76
CA PRO A 40 -6.12 -18.33 48.85
C PRO A 40 -5.71 -17.70 47.51
N ILE A 41 -6.24 -16.50 47.23
CA ILE A 41 -6.00 -15.82 45.93
C ILE A 41 -4.50 -15.60 45.64
N GLU A 42 -3.70 -15.33 46.67
CA GLU A 42 -2.24 -15.17 46.54
C GLU A 42 -1.53 -16.49 46.17
N GLU A 43 -2.00 -17.62 46.70
CA GLU A 43 -1.49 -18.93 46.30
C GLU A 43 -1.92 -19.27 44.87
N SER A 44 -3.15 -18.92 44.47
CA SER A 44 -3.59 -19.04 43.08
C SER A 44 -2.73 -18.22 42.12
N TRP A 45 -2.37 -16.97 42.47
CA TRP A 45 -1.48 -16.15 41.65
C TRP A 45 -0.08 -16.75 41.54
N ARG A 46 0.51 -17.19 42.65
CA ARG A 46 1.83 -17.88 42.64
C ARG A 46 1.80 -19.10 41.73
N ARG A 47 0.76 -19.93 41.82
CA ARG A 47 0.56 -21.12 40.96
C ARG A 47 0.41 -20.74 39.48
N ILE A 48 -0.34 -19.68 39.17
CA ILE A 48 -0.53 -19.20 37.79
C ILE A 48 0.79 -18.69 37.20
N PHE A 49 1.55 -17.85 37.93
CA PHE A 49 2.80 -17.28 37.43
C PHE A 49 3.97 -18.27 37.37
N ALA A 50 3.92 -19.35 38.16
CA ALA A 50 4.85 -20.48 38.09
C ALA A 50 4.59 -21.41 36.90
N SER A 51 3.42 -21.32 36.24
CA SER A 51 3.13 -22.08 35.03
C SER A 51 3.87 -21.53 33.80
N LYS A 52 3.96 -22.34 32.73
CA LYS A 52 4.53 -21.88 31.45
C LYS A 52 3.60 -20.84 30.82
N LEU A 53 4.07 -19.59 30.75
CA LEU A 53 3.34 -18.44 30.20
C LEU A 53 4.12 -17.82 29.04
N SER A 54 3.41 -17.36 28.01
CA SER A 54 3.99 -16.42 27.04
C SER A 54 4.22 -15.07 27.72
N GLU A 55 5.08 -14.24 27.12
CA GLU A 55 5.34 -12.88 27.61
C GLU A 55 4.06 -12.02 27.61
N THR A 56 3.25 -12.15 26.56
CA THR A 56 1.95 -11.47 26.43
C THR A 56 0.96 -11.90 27.52
N ASP A 57 0.85 -13.20 27.79
CA ASP A 57 -0.04 -13.69 28.85
C ASP A 57 0.44 -13.22 30.22
N ARG A 58 1.75 -13.19 30.44
CA ARG A 58 2.33 -12.68 31.69
C ARG A 58 1.99 -11.20 31.90
N GLN A 59 2.07 -10.37 30.86
CA GLN A 59 1.69 -8.96 30.91
C GLN A 59 0.21 -8.80 31.28
N ARG A 60 -0.69 -9.48 30.56
CA ARG A 60 -2.14 -9.43 30.83
C ARG A 60 -2.49 -9.85 32.26
N LEU A 61 -1.84 -10.90 32.76
CA LEU A 61 -2.04 -11.38 34.13
C LEU A 61 -1.54 -10.37 35.18
N ASN A 62 -0.43 -9.66 34.91
CA ASN A 62 0.04 -8.59 35.77
C ASN A 62 -0.95 -7.43 35.85
N GLU A 63 -1.56 -7.03 34.73
CA GLU A 63 -2.60 -5.99 34.69
C GLU A 63 -3.83 -6.37 35.52
N VAL A 64 -4.31 -7.62 35.37
CA VAL A 64 -5.44 -8.14 36.16
C VAL A 64 -5.09 -8.17 37.64
N LYS A 65 -3.90 -8.66 38.01
CA LYS A 65 -3.48 -8.69 39.41
C LYS A 65 -3.44 -7.29 40.00
N ALA A 66 -2.80 -6.33 39.32
CA ALA A 66 -2.73 -4.95 39.78
C ALA A 66 -4.12 -4.30 39.91
N ALA A 67 -5.05 -4.58 38.98
CA ALA A 67 -6.42 -4.08 39.06
C ALA A 67 -7.22 -4.70 40.22
N MET A 68 -7.03 -6.00 40.49
CA MET A 68 -7.64 -6.69 41.63
C MET A 68 -7.07 -6.18 42.97
N ASP A 69 -5.75 -6.02 43.05
CA ASP A 69 -5.07 -5.49 44.24
C ASP A 69 -5.50 -4.04 44.54
N ALA A 70 -5.75 -3.24 43.50
CA ALA A 70 -6.27 -1.88 43.59
C ALA A 70 -7.80 -1.81 43.85
N GLY A 71 -8.48 -2.95 43.98
CA GLY A 71 -9.94 -3.02 44.20
C GLY A 71 -10.78 -2.59 43.00
N LYS A 72 -10.18 -2.43 41.81
CA LYS A 72 -10.86 -2.01 40.57
C LYS A 72 -11.52 -3.18 39.83
N LEU A 73 -11.20 -4.41 40.21
CA LEU A 73 -11.66 -5.63 39.56
C LEU A 73 -11.88 -6.72 40.61
N ALA A 74 -12.98 -7.45 40.51
CA ALA A 74 -13.32 -8.52 41.45
C ALA A 74 -13.80 -9.76 40.70
N ARG A 75 -13.67 -10.92 41.34
CA ARG A 75 -14.21 -12.18 40.83
C ARG A 75 -15.74 -12.13 40.86
N ASN A 76 -16.39 -12.67 39.84
CA ASN A 76 -17.84 -12.86 39.88
C ASN A 76 -18.17 -13.94 40.92
N PRO A 77 -19.12 -13.72 41.86
CA PRO A 77 -19.52 -14.73 42.85
C PRO A 77 -19.86 -16.10 42.25
N SER A 78 -20.42 -16.17 41.04
CA SER A 78 -20.72 -17.44 40.36
C SER A 78 -19.47 -18.20 39.90
N ASP A 79 -18.36 -17.50 39.63
CA ASP A 79 -17.07 -18.11 39.25
C ASP A 79 -16.27 -18.60 40.46
N CYS A 80 -16.62 -18.13 41.66
CA CYS A 80 -16.00 -18.55 42.92
C CYS A 80 -16.43 -19.96 43.38
N VAL A 81 -17.40 -20.59 42.71
CA VAL A 81 -17.91 -21.93 43.04
C VAL A 81 -17.97 -22.85 41.81
N ASN A 82 -17.92 -24.16 42.02
CA ASN A 82 -18.12 -25.16 40.97
C ASN A 82 -19.62 -25.52 40.79
N LYS A 83 -19.95 -26.35 39.80
CA LYS A 83 -21.35 -26.78 39.52
C LYS A 83 -22.07 -27.42 40.71
N ALA A 84 -21.31 -27.93 41.70
CA ALA A 84 -21.83 -28.53 42.92
C ALA A 84 -21.85 -27.55 44.12
N GLY A 85 -21.63 -26.25 43.88
CA GLY A 85 -21.64 -25.20 44.90
C GLY A 85 -20.40 -25.15 45.80
N ASN A 86 -19.34 -25.93 45.50
CA ASN A 86 -18.12 -25.93 46.30
C ASN A 86 -17.16 -24.81 45.86
N PRO A 87 -16.38 -24.20 46.78
CA PRO A 87 -15.40 -23.17 46.47
C PRO A 87 -14.40 -23.60 45.38
N LYS A 88 -14.18 -22.73 44.39
CA LYS A 88 -13.32 -22.95 43.22
C LYS A 88 -12.09 -22.04 43.27
N ALA A 89 -10.91 -22.64 43.12
CA ALA A 89 -9.64 -21.92 43.06
C ALA A 89 -9.58 -20.99 41.83
N PHE A 90 -8.93 -19.84 41.98
CA PHE A 90 -8.78 -18.88 40.90
C PHE A 90 -7.84 -19.45 39.82
N SER A 91 -8.26 -19.36 38.57
CA SER A 91 -7.56 -20.02 37.46
C SER A 91 -7.02 -19.00 36.46
N LYS A 92 -6.00 -19.39 35.67
CA LYS A 92 -5.50 -18.58 34.55
C LYS A 92 -6.65 -18.21 33.60
N ALA A 93 -7.53 -19.15 33.27
CA ALA A 93 -8.66 -18.89 32.39
C ALA A 93 -9.65 -17.85 32.97
N GLU A 94 -9.86 -17.87 34.28
CA GLU A 94 -10.66 -16.86 34.98
C GLU A 94 -9.97 -15.48 34.96
N ALA A 95 -8.67 -15.43 35.24
CA ALA A 95 -7.88 -14.20 35.13
C ALA A 95 -7.90 -13.62 33.70
N MET A 96 -7.81 -14.45 32.67
CA MET A 96 -7.91 -14.00 31.27
C MET A 96 -9.31 -13.48 30.90
N ARG A 97 -10.38 -14.02 31.51
CA ARG A 97 -11.72 -13.45 31.35
C ARG A 97 -11.84 -12.10 32.06
N LEU A 98 -11.31 -11.99 33.28
CA LEU A 98 -11.24 -10.72 34.01
C LEU A 98 -10.41 -9.66 33.27
N TRP A 99 -9.35 -10.06 32.56
CA TRP A 99 -8.60 -9.15 31.69
C TRP A 99 -9.48 -8.54 30.60
N LYS A 100 -10.36 -9.33 29.96
CA LYS A 100 -11.32 -8.80 28.97
C LYS A 100 -12.27 -7.79 29.59
N THR A 101 -12.84 -8.11 30.76
CA THR A 101 -13.71 -7.18 31.50
C THR A 101 -12.98 -5.89 31.89
N LEU A 102 -11.71 -5.97 32.29
CA LEU A 102 -10.89 -4.81 32.59
C LEU A 102 -10.67 -3.94 31.34
N GLN A 103 -10.38 -4.55 30.20
CA GLN A 103 -10.21 -3.85 28.93
C GLN A 103 -11.51 -3.16 28.50
N GLU A 104 -12.65 -3.85 28.60
CA GLU A 104 -13.97 -3.27 28.31
C GLU A 104 -14.25 -2.06 29.21
N SER A 105 -14.03 -2.17 30.53
CA SER A 105 -14.22 -1.04 31.45
C SER A 105 -13.28 0.13 31.19
N GLN A 106 -12.00 -0.13 30.85
CA GLN A 106 -11.05 0.92 30.49
C GLN A 106 -11.45 1.62 29.18
N ARG A 107 -11.97 0.86 28.22
CA ARG A 107 -12.48 1.38 26.95
C ARG A 107 -13.72 2.24 27.17
N GLU A 108 -14.70 1.78 27.96
CA GLU A 108 -15.88 2.57 28.33
C GLU A 108 -15.51 3.90 29.00
N GLU A 109 -14.57 3.88 29.95
CA GLU A 109 -14.07 5.09 30.60
C GLU A 109 -13.36 6.03 29.62
N THR A 110 -12.66 5.48 28.63
CA THR A 110 -12.00 6.26 27.57
C THR A 110 -13.04 6.94 26.68
N LEU A 111 -14.05 6.20 26.20
CA LEU A 111 -15.15 6.74 25.40
C LEU A 111 -15.95 7.80 26.16
N ARG A 112 -16.21 7.57 27.45
CA ARG A 112 -16.88 8.54 28.32
C ARG A 112 -16.07 9.84 28.39
N LYS A 113 -14.76 9.75 28.64
CA LYS A 113 -13.87 10.93 28.65
C LYS A 113 -13.81 11.64 27.30
N MET A 114 -13.91 10.92 26.19
CA MET A 114 -13.97 11.55 24.87
C MET A 114 -15.21 12.45 24.76
N VAL A 115 -16.38 11.94 25.18
CA VAL A 115 -17.63 12.72 25.18
C VAL A 115 -17.55 13.89 26.16
N GLU A 116 -17.10 13.67 27.39
CA GLU A 116 -16.99 14.72 28.43
C GLU A 116 -16.02 15.85 28.03
N ASN A 117 -14.97 15.54 27.25
CA ASN A 117 -13.99 16.51 26.78
C ASN A 117 -14.23 16.96 25.33
N THR A 118 -15.40 16.68 24.75
CA THR A 118 -15.73 17.12 23.39
C THR A 118 -15.81 18.65 23.36
N PRO A 119 -15.02 19.34 22.53
CA PRO A 119 -15.06 20.80 22.43
C PRO A 119 -16.42 21.34 21.96
N GLU A 120 -16.76 22.55 22.38
CA GLU A 120 -18.03 23.22 21.98
C GLU A 120 -18.11 23.49 20.47
N ASN A 121 -16.97 23.64 19.81
CA ASN A 121 -16.89 23.85 18.37
C ASN A 121 -16.99 22.54 17.56
N TYR A 122 -17.30 21.41 18.20
CA TYR A 122 -17.61 20.15 17.53
C TYR A 122 -19.12 20.02 17.40
N TRP A 123 -19.64 20.02 16.18
CA TRP A 123 -21.07 20.09 15.91
C TRP A 123 -21.60 18.75 15.41
N LEU A 124 -22.54 18.17 16.17
CA LEU A 124 -23.36 17.07 15.69
C LEU A 124 -24.56 17.67 14.94
N ILE A 125 -24.73 17.29 13.67
CA ILE A 125 -25.78 17.82 12.80
C ILE A 125 -26.80 16.73 12.53
N THR A 126 -27.96 16.82 13.18
CA THR A 126 -29.04 15.82 13.10
C THR A 126 -30.38 16.38 12.66
N ASP A 127 -30.45 17.67 12.35
CA ASP A 127 -31.65 18.37 11.92
C ASP A 127 -31.34 19.43 10.85
N ASP A 128 -32.38 19.82 10.10
CA ASP A 128 -32.27 20.76 8.97
C ASP A 128 -31.75 22.14 9.39
N ALA A 129 -32.18 22.64 10.54
CA ALA A 129 -31.79 23.98 10.99
C ALA A 129 -30.28 24.06 11.24
N ARG A 130 -29.73 23.03 11.88
CA ARG A 130 -28.29 22.94 12.13
C ARG A 130 -27.49 22.68 10.86
N LEU A 131 -28.03 21.90 9.92
CA LEU A 131 -27.40 21.69 8.62
C LEU A 131 -27.33 23.01 7.83
N ASP A 132 -28.43 23.74 7.69
CA ASP A 132 -28.48 24.99 6.95
C ASP A 132 -27.55 26.07 7.57
N GLU A 133 -27.46 26.12 8.91
CA GLU A 133 -26.48 26.97 9.61
C GLU A 133 -25.04 26.62 9.23
N PHE A 134 -24.71 25.32 9.19
CA PHE A 134 -23.37 24.87 8.85
C PHE A 134 -23.04 25.09 7.37
N LEU A 135 -23.98 24.87 6.44
CA LEU A 135 -23.79 25.15 5.02
C LEU A 135 -23.54 26.64 4.78
N ALA A 136 -24.17 27.53 5.54
CA ALA A 136 -23.91 28.97 5.47
C ALA A 136 -22.47 29.31 5.91
N LEU A 137 -21.90 28.59 6.88
CA LEU A 137 -20.49 28.73 7.25
C LEU A 137 -19.58 28.24 6.13
N LEU A 138 -19.85 27.06 5.56
CA LEU A 138 -19.06 26.49 4.46
C LEU A 138 -19.03 27.41 3.22
N ALA A 139 -20.10 28.16 2.97
CA ALA A 139 -20.17 29.10 1.84
C ALA A 139 -19.21 30.31 1.96
N ASP A 140 -18.68 30.59 3.16
CA ASP A 140 -17.70 31.65 3.42
C ASP A 140 -16.26 31.10 3.56
N GLU A 141 -16.06 29.80 3.31
CA GLU A 141 -14.76 29.13 3.39
C GLU A 141 -14.05 29.13 2.03
N GLU A 142 -12.76 29.47 2.04
CA GLU A 142 -11.87 29.26 0.89
C GLU A 142 -11.30 27.84 0.87
N GLU A 143 -11.34 27.15 2.01
CA GLU A 143 -10.79 25.80 2.17
C GLU A 143 -11.49 25.08 3.32
N ILE A 144 -11.80 23.80 3.12
CA ILE A 144 -12.49 22.94 4.09
C ILE A 144 -11.69 21.66 4.32
N VAL A 145 -11.82 21.08 5.52
CA VAL A 145 -11.44 19.67 5.70
C VAL A 145 -12.63 18.80 5.36
N PHE A 146 -12.41 17.67 4.71
CA PHE A 146 -13.40 16.63 4.57
C PHE A 146 -12.84 15.25 4.92
N ASP A 147 -13.73 14.38 5.37
CA ASP A 147 -13.49 12.97 5.67
C ASP A 147 -14.86 12.25 5.68
N VAL A 148 -14.89 10.94 5.48
CA VAL A 148 -16.12 10.15 5.59
C VAL A 148 -15.94 8.97 6.54
N GLU A 149 -16.94 8.78 7.39
CA GLU A 149 -16.98 7.62 8.27
C GLU A 149 -17.78 6.51 7.59
N THR A 150 -17.29 5.28 7.64
CA THR A 150 -17.83 4.17 6.85
C THR A 150 -17.96 2.87 7.67
N THR A 151 -18.59 1.85 7.10
CA THR A 151 -18.69 0.52 7.76
C THR A 151 -17.38 -0.25 7.82
N GLY A 152 -16.35 0.17 7.07
CA GLY A 152 -15.09 -0.53 6.96
C GLY A 152 -14.09 0.20 6.06
N THR A 153 -13.19 -0.54 5.40
CA THR A 153 -12.11 0.06 4.57
C THR A 153 -12.08 -0.47 3.14
N ASP A 154 -13.10 -1.25 2.75
CA ASP A 154 -13.28 -1.72 1.38
C ASP A 154 -14.09 -0.71 0.57
N VAL A 155 -13.40 0.06 -0.25
CA VAL A 155 -14.00 1.09 -1.13
C VAL A 155 -15.04 0.57 -2.12
N TRP A 156 -15.18 -0.75 -2.30
CA TRP A 156 -16.18 -1.35 -3.20
C TRP A 156 -17.40 -1.91 -2.45
N ASN A 157 -17.19 -2.43 -1.24
CA ASN A 157 -18.22 -3.15 -0.48
C ASN A 157 -18.77 -2.38 0.72
N ASP A 158 -17.98 -1.52 1.36
CA ASP A 158 -18.43 -0.70 2.47
C ASP A 158 -19.23 0.53 1.99
N TYR A 159 -19.91 1.22 2.89
CA TYR A 159 -20.71 2.41 2.58
C TYR A 159 -20.49 3.53 3.61
N ILE A 160 -20.80 4.77 3.21
CA ILE A 160 -20.72 5.96 4.07
C ILE A 160 -21.81 5.92 5.13
N VAL A 161 -21.41 6.13 6.38
CA VAL A 161 -22.25 6.20 7.59
C VAL A 161 -22.52 7.65 8.00
N GLY A 162 -21.58 8.55 7.69
CA GLY A 162 -21.76 9.98 7.89
C GLY A 162 -20.58 10.79 7.32
N HIS A 163 -20.81 12.09 7.17
CA HIS A 163 -19.83 13.02 6.63
C HIS A 163 -19.16 13.83 7.72
N VAL A 164 -17.85 14.04 7.58
CA VAL A 164 -17.07 14.94 8.43
C VAL A 164 -16.64 16.12 7.58
N LEU A 165 -16.95 17.33 8.05
CA LEU A 165 -16.47 18.56 7.42
C LEU A 165 -15.97 19.53 8.48
N THR A 166 -14.90 20.26 8.17
CA THR A 166 -14.42 21.38 8.99
C THR A 166 -14.51 22.67 8.21
N ALA A 167 -15.28 23.63 8.72
CA ALA A 167 -15.24 25.02 8.32
C ALA A 167 -14.04 25.67 9.02
N ILE A 168 -12.94 25.86 8.28
CA ILE A 168 -11.62 26.19 8.83
C ILE A 168 -11.62 27.60 9.44
N LYS A 169 -12.15 28.59 8.75
CA LYS A 169 -12.26 30.00 9.18
C LYS A 169 -13.21 30.15 10.36
N ALA A 170 -14.34 29.43 10.33
CA ALA A 170 -15.29 29.42 11.44
C ALA A 170 -14.81 28.63 12.67
N ASP A 171 -13.75 27.82 12.51
CA ASP A 171 -13.24 26.87 13.52
C ASP A 171 -14.33 25.88 13.99
N ILE A 172 -15.19 25.44 13.08
CA ILE A 172 -16.26 24.47 13.37
C ILE A 172 -15.94 23.12 12.73
N HIS A 173 -16.00 22.05 13.54
CA HIS A 173 -15.77 20.67 13.11
C HIS A 173 -17.07 19.88 13.22
N ALA A 174 -17.70 19.57 12.09
CA ALA A 174 -19.01 18.94 12.06
C ALA A 174 -18.95 17.45 11.74
N TYR A 175 -19.84 16.70 12.38
CA TYR A 175 -20.20 15.34 11.98
C TYR A 175 -21.70 15.29 11.63
N ILE A 176 -22.01 14.80 10.43
CA ILE A 176 -23.36 14.66 9.89
C ILE A 176 -23.66 13.16 9.73
N PRO A 177 -24.25 12.50 10.75
CA PRO A 177 -24.62 11.08 10.68
C PRO A 177 -25.85 10.86 9.79
N THR A 178 -25.81 9.81 8.97
CA THR A 178 -26.92 9.45 8.06
C THR A 178 -27.34 7.98 8.17
N LYS A 179 -26.45 7.07 8.56
CA LYS A 179 -26.72 5.61 8.56
C LYS A 179 -26.30 4.85 9.82
N HIS A 180 -26.25 5.49 10.99
CA HIS A 180 -26.05 4.76 12.25
C HIS A 180 -27.29 3.91 12.62
N LYS A 181 -27.04 2.70 13.13
CA LYS A 181 -28.04 1.77 13.67
C LYS A 181 -28.46 2.19 15.09
N THR A 182 -29.19 3.29 15.18
CA THR A 182 -29.64 3.89 16.45
C THR A 182 -31.02 4.51 16.33
N ASP A 183 -31.69 4.70 17.46
CA ASP A 183 -33.00 5.38 17.53
C ASP A 183 -32.85 6.92 17.62
N HIS A 184 -31.61 7.43 17.68
CA HIS A 184 -31.36 8.87 17.66
C HIS A 184 -31.69 9.48 16.28
N PRO A 185 -32.27 10.69 16.23
CA PRO A 185 -32.56 11.38 14.98
C PRO A 185 -31.31 11.55 14.12
N GLN A 186 -31.47 11.34 12.81
CA GLN A 186 -30.46 11.51 11.77
C GLN A 186 -31.15 12.10 10.54
N LEU A 187 -30.38 12.78 9.70
CA LEU A 187 -30.89 13.28 8.43
C LEU A 187 -30.90 12.16 7.39
N ASP A 188 -31.79 12.29 6.40
CA ASP A 188 -31.79 11.39 5.25
C ASP A 188 -30.48 11.51 4.46
N ASP A 189 -29.90 10.37 4.10
CA ASP A 189 -28.59 10.30 3.45
C ASP A 189 -28.58 10.99 2.08
N GLY A 190 -29.58 10.72 1.24
CA GLY A 190 -29.68 11.33 -0.08
C GLY A 190 -29.87 12.85 0.02
N TYR A 191 -30.66 13.30 0.98
CA TYR A 191 -30.82 14.73 1.27
C TYR A 191 -29.51 15.41 1.69
N VAL A 192 -28.72 14.79 2.58
CA VAL A 192 -27.41 15.31 3.01
C VAL A 192 -26.43 15.35 1.84
N VAL A 193 -26.36 14.28 1.04
CA VAL A 193 -25.51 14.19 -0.16
C VAL A 193 -25.82 15.34 -1.12
N GLU A 194 -27.09 15.58 -1.44
CA GLU A 194 -27.50 16.67 -2.34
C GLU A 194 -27.16 18.06 -1.78
N LYS A 195 -27.30 18.27 -0.47
CA LYS A 195 -26.95 19.53 0.20
C LYS A 195 -25.44 19.79 0.24
N LEU A 196 -24.62 18.74 0.37
CA LEU A 196 -23.16 18.84 0.44
C LEU A 196 -22.50 18.85 -0.94
N ARG A 197 -23.14 18.27 -1.98
CA ARG A 197 -22.61 18.17 -3.34
C ARG A 197 -22.02 19.49 -3.87
N PRO A 198 -22.66 20.67 -3.76
CA PRO A 198 -22.08 21.91 -4.24
C PRO A 198 -20.72 22.23 -3.60
N PHE A 199 -20.53 21.93 -2.32
CA PHE A 199 -19.27 22.19 -1.61
C PHE A 199 -18.16 21.21 -1.99
N TYR A 200 -18.51 19.94 -2.25
CA TYR A 200 -17.54 18.93 -2.70
C TYR A 200 -17.11 19.13 -4.16
N GLU A 201 -18.02 19.57 -5.02
CA GLU A 201 -17.78 19.70 -6.47
C GLU A 201 -17.28 21.08 -6.89
N ASP A 202 -17.33 22.11 -6.03
CA ASP A 202 -16.82 23.45 -6.34
C ASP A 202 -15.28 23.49 -6.28
N GLU A 203 -14.60 23.60 -7.41
CA GLU A 203 -13.14 23.66 -7.46
C GLU A 203 -12.52 24.92 -6.82
N SER A 204 -13.29 25.98 -6.58
CA SER A 204 -12.83 27.22 -5.95
C SER A 204 -12.65 27.10 -4.44
N ILE A 205 -13.32 26.13 -3.81
CA ILE A 205 -13.14 25.80 -2.39
C ILE A 205 -12.07 24.72 -2.29
N GLY A 206 -10.95 25.00 -1.62
CA GLY A 206 -9.90 24.01 -1.40
C GLY A 206 -10.34 22.85 -0.50
N LYS A 207 -9.96 21.62 -0.84
CA LYS A 207 -10.26 20.42 -0.06
C LYS A 207 -8.99 19.87 0.56
N LEU A 208 -9.04 19.69 1.88
CA LEU A 208 -8.01 19.08 2.69
C LEU A 208 -8.53 17.78 3.30
N ALA A 209 -7.74 16.71 3.22
CA ALA A 209 -8.07 15.43 3.86
C ALA A 209 -6.82 14.68 4.36
N HIS A 210 -7.04 13.55 5.00
CA HIS A 210 -6.03 12.54 5.27
C HIS A 210 -6.38 11.29 4.50
N ASN A 211 -5.51 10.80 3.60
CA ASN A 211 -5.82 9.62 2.78
C ASN A 211 -7.04 9.82 1.85
N ALA A 212 -7.14 11.01 1.26
CA ALA A 212 -8.24 11.51 0.44
C ALA A 212 -8.68 10.54 -0.66
N LYS A 213 -7.76 9.71 -1.20
CA LYS A 213 -8.11 8.70 -2.21
C LYS A 213 -9.25 7.79 -1.77
N PHE A 214 -9.26 7.39 -0.49
CA PHE A 214 -10.32 6.56 0.07
C PHE A 214 -11.66 7.29 0.08
N ASP A 215 -11.67 8.51 0.61
CA ASP A 215 -12.86 9.35 0.71
C ASP A 215 -13.42 9.68 -0.68
N ILE A 216 -12.55 9.98 -1.65
CA ILE A 216 -12.95 10.25 -3.04
C ILE A 216 -13.64 9.03 -3.65
N HIS A 217 -13.13 7.82 -3.43
CA HIS A 217 -13.80 6.59 -3.90
C HIS A 217 -15.20 6.43 -3.29
N MET A 218 -15.33 6.71 -1.99
CA MET A 218 -16.62 6.61 -1.31
C MET A 218 -17.62 7.66 -1.82
N LEU A 219 -17.16 8.90 -2.02
CA LEU A 219 -17.97 10.00 -2.56
C LEU A 219 -18.39 9.76 -4.02
N ASP A 220 -17.48 9.26 -4.87
CA ASP A 220 -17.74 8.94 -6.28
C ASP A 220 -18.88 7.91 -6.41
N ARG A 221 -18.95 6.95 -5.49
CA ARG A 221 -20.03 5.95 -5.42
C ARG A 221 -21.39 6.51 -5.00
N GLU A 222 -21.43 7.62 -4.27
CA GLU A 222 -22.64 8.40 -3.97
C GLU A 222 -22.91 9.47 -5.08
N GLY A 223 -22.17 9.38 -6.19
CA GLY A 223 -22.31 10.26 -7.35
C GLY A 223 -21.69 11.65 -7.18
N ILE A 224 -20.87 11.88 -6.14
CA ILE A 224 -20.18 13.16 -5.92
C ILE A 224 -18.81 13.12 -6.60
N THR A 225 -18.57 14.04 -7.53
CA THR A 225 -17.23 14.20 -8.14
C THR A 225 -16.41 15.24 -7.38
N LEU A 226 -15.59 14.80 -6.41
CA LEU A 226 -14.75 15.73 -5.64
C LEU A 226 -13.84 16.57 -6.56
N ARG A 227 -13.88 17.90 -6.39
CA ARG A 227 -12.97 18.84 -7.06
C ARG A 227 -12.23 19.70 -6.03
N GLY A 228 -11.17 20.36 -6.47
CA GLY A 228 -10.43 21.32 -5.63
C GLY A 228 -9.62 20.68 -4.51
N LEU A 229 -9.17 19.41 -4.63
CA LEU A 229 -8.24 18.82 -3.66
C LEU A 229 -6.93 19.62 -3.65
N THR A 230 -6.61 20.25 -2.51
CA THR A 230 -5.41 21.07 -2.31
C THR A 230 -4.38 20.39 -1.42
N TRP A 231 -4.82 19.46 -0.57
CA TRP A 231 -3.90 18.83 0.38
C TRP A 231 -4.36 17.45 0.88
N ASP A 232 -3.44 16.49 0.87
CA ASP A 232 -3.55 15.21 1.56
C ASP A 232 -2.42 15.10 2.59
N THR A 233 -2.79 15.00 3.88
CA THR A 233 -1.78 14.95 4.95
C THR A 233 -0.98 13.65 5.00
N GLN A 234 -1.50 12.55 4.45
CA GLN A 234 -0.74 11.30 4.34
C GLN A 234 0.39 11.48 3.32
N GLU A 235 0.06 11.97 2.11
CA GLU A 235 1.00 12.14 1.02
C GLU A 235 2.01 13.25 1.32
N ALA A 236 1.58 14.37 1.91
CA ALA A 236 2.48 15.42 2.38
C ALA A 236 3.54 14.88 3.36
N MET A 237 3.16 13.95 4.25
CA MET A 237 4.11 13.33 5.18
C MET A 237 5.09 12.40 4.45
N ARG A 238 4.67 11.69 3.38
CA ARG A 238 5.60 10.86 2.59
C ARG A 238 6.70 11.69 1.94
N LEU A 239 6.44 12.94 1.58
CA LEU A 239 7.47 13.85 1.05
C LEU A 239 8.32 14.47 2.17
N LEU A 240 7.68 14.79 3.31
CA LEU A 240 8.34 15.40 4.45
C LEU A 240 9.25 14.42 5.23
N ASN A 241 8.85 13.15 5.34
CA ASN A 241 9.65 12.06 5.88
C ASN A 241 9.16 10.68 5.40
N GLU A 242 9.80 10.15 4.36
CA GLU A 242 9.47 8.85 3.77
C GLU A 242 9.93 7.64 4.61
N ASN A 243 10.54 7.87 5.78
CA ASN A 243 10.98 6.81 6.70
C ASN A 243 10.02 6.61 7.89
N GLU A 244 8.87 7.28 7.91
CA GLU A 244 7.88 7.01 8.97
C GLU A 244 7.42 5.54 8.94
N PRO A 245 7.33 4.88 10.11
CA PRO A 245 6.90 3.48 10.19
C PRO A 245 5.41 3.32 9.87
N SER A 246 4.63 4.39 10.05
CA SER A 246 3.21 4.45 9.73
C SER A 246 2.87 5.86 9.30
N PHE A 247 2.00 5.96 8.29
CA PHE A 247 1.46 7.23 7.81
C PHE A 247 0.02 7.46 8.28
N ALA A 248 -0.50 6.64 9.20
CA ALA A 248 -1.85 6.82 9.74
C ALA A 248 -1.96 8.11 10.57
N LEU A 249 -3.06 8.84 10.43
CA LEU A 249 -3.31 10.13 11.07
C LEU A 249 -2.96 10.13 12.56
N LYS A 250 -3.53 9.19 13.33
CA LYS A 250 -3.36 9.07 14.79
C LYS A 250 -1.88 8.95 15.20
N ASN A 251 -1.08 8.20 14.43
CA ASN A 251 0.36 8.03 14.67
C ASN A 251 1.13 9.33 14.37
N LEU A 252 0.79 10.00 13.27
CA LEU A 252 1.44 11.24 12.86
C LEU A 252 1.14 12.37 13.85
N VAL A 253 -0.11 12.57 14.25
CA VAL A 253 -0.48 13.65 15.18
C VAL A 253 0.10 13.41 16.58
N THR A 254 0.15 12.15 17.03
CA THR A 254 0.80 11.80 18.31
C THR A 254 2.29 12.13 18.28
N LYS A 255 2.98 11.78 17.19
CA LYS A 255 4.43 12.01 17.06
C LYS A 255 4.79 13.48 16.87
N TYR A 256 4.12 14.16 15.94
CA TYR A 256 4.52 15.48 15.46
C TYR A 256 3.81 16.63 16.19
N LEU A 257 2.57 16.42 16.63
CA LEU A 257 1.78 17.44 17.33
C LEU A 257 1.67 17.17 18.84
N ARG A 258 2.12 15.99 19.31
CA ARG A 258 1.99 15.54 20.70
C ARG A 258 0.53 15.44 21.17
N ILE A 259 -0.40 15.25 20.25
CA ILE A 259 -1.82 15.06 20.52
C ILE A 259 -2.09 13.56 20.63
N LYS A 260 -2.38 13.07 21.85
CA LYS A 260 -2.74 11.67 22.05
C LYS A 260 -4.01 11.33 21.26
N SER A 261 -3.93 10.27 20.47
CA SER A 261 -5.04 9.79 19.65
C SER A 261 -5.06 8.27 19.65
N ASP A 262 -6.13 7.69 20.21
CA ASP A 262 -6.36 6.25 20.23
C ASP A 262 -6.83 5.77 18.84
N THR A 263 -6.53 4.52 18.47
CA THR A 263 -6.89 3.99 17.15
C THR A 263 -8.36 3.57 17.09
N TYR A 264 -8.89 3.37 15.87
CA TYR A 264 -10.26 2.86 15.70
C TYR A 264 -10.45 1.52 16.43
N ASP A 265 -9.52 0.57 16.25
CA ASP A 265 -9.58 -0.74 16.92
C ASP A 265 -9.55 -0.63 18.45
N ASP A 266 -8.79 0.33 19.01
CA ASP A 266 -8.75 0.56 20.46
C ASP A 266 -10.10 1.05 21.00
N LEU A 267 -10.83 1.87 20.22
CA LEU A 267 -12.06 2.53 20.63
C LEU A 267 -13.33 1.77 20.27
N PHE A 268 -13.34 1.08 19.13
CA PHE A 268 -14.51 0.45 18.53
C PHE A 268 -14.34 -1.07 18.35
N GLY A 269 -13.10 -1.57 18.33
CA GLY A 269 -12.83 -2.97 18.02
C GLY A 269 -13.06 -3.23 16.54
N LYS A 270 -13.81 -4.28 16.20
CA LYS A 270 -14.04 -4.72 14.81
C LYS A 270 -15.44 -4.43 14.27
N ILE A 271 -16.18 -3.54 14.92
CA ILE A 271 -17.53 -3.15 14.47
C ILE A 271 -17.41 -2.05 13.39
N GLY A 272 -18.39 -1.99 12.48
CA GLY A 272 -18.51 -0.85 11.56
C GLY A 272 -18.94 0.42 12.30
N PHE A 273 -18.70 1.60 11.71
CA PHE A 273 -19.05 2.85 12.37
C PHE A 273 -20.56 3.03 12.53
N ASP A 274 -21.35 2.38 11.66
CA ASP A 274 -22.81 2.31 11.75
C ASP A 274 -23.30 1.66 13.05
N GLU A 275 -22.49 0.80 13.69
CA GLU A 275 -22.82 0.17 14.96
C GLU A 275 -22.52 1.03 16.19
N VAL A 276 -21.89 2.21 16.01
CA VAL A 276 -21.69 3.17 17.10
C VAL A 276 -23.03 3.86 17.41
N SER A 277 -23.74 3.34 18.41
CA SER A 277 -25.13 3.78 18.69
C SER A 277 -25.26 5.13 19.39
N ASP A 278 -24.24 5.60 20.11
CA ASP A 278 -24.21 6.93 20.73
C ASP A 278 -23.54 7.93 19.79
N LEU A 279 -24.35 8.79 19.17
CA LEU A 279 -23.88 9.79 18.20
C LEU A 279 -22.92 10.83 18.82
N ARG A 280 -22.89 10.99 20.14
CA ARG A 280 -21.92 11.89 20.80
C ARG A 280 -20.51 11.28 20.80
N ILE A 281 -20.42 9.95 20.90
CA ILE A 281 -19.15 9.24 20.74
C ILE A 281 -18.69 9.35 19.29
N ALA A 282 -19.62 9.15 18.34
CA ALA A 282 -19.35 9.29 16.91
C ALA A 282 -18.83 10.71 16.60
N LEU A 283 -19.50 11.76 17.08
CA LEU A 283 -19.04 13.15 16.98
C LEU A 283 -17.62 13.33 17.52
N ALA A 284 -17.38 12.90 18.76
CA ALA A 284 -16.09 13.11 19.44
C ALA A 284 -14.92 12.44 18.70
N TYR A 285 -15.18 11.36 17.98
CA TYR A 285 -14.20 10.69 17.13
C TYR A 285 -14.04 11.39 15.79
N ALA A 286 -15.15 11.54 15.04
CA ALA A 286 -15.16 11.98 13.66
C ALA A 286 -14.75 13.45 13.51
N ALA A 287 -15.35 14.35 14.29
CA ALA A 287 -14.98 15.77 14.27
C ALA A 287 -13.53 16.02 14.74
N LYS A 288 -13.01 15.16 15.63
CA LYS A 288 -11.60 15.21 16.05
C LYS A 288 -10.67 14.91 14.86
N ASP A 289 -11.04 14.00 13.97
CA ASP A 289 -10.23 13.70 12.78
C ASP A 289 -10.17 14.85 11.79
N GLY A 290 -11.28 15.57 11.60
CA GLY A 290 -11.27 16.85 10.87
C GLY A 290 -10.31 17.88 11.50
N ASP A 291 -10.41 18.09 12.81
CA ASP A 291 -9.60 19.07 13.54
C ASP A 291 -8.09 18.76 13.50
N VAL A 292 -7.71 17.52 13.83
CA VAL A 292 -6.29 17.14 13.85
C VAL A 292 -5.69 17.05 12.45
N THR A 293 -6.50 16.78 11.42
CA THR A 293 -6.07 16.85 10.01
C THR A 293 -5.68 18.27 9.62
N ARG A 294 -6.50 19.27 9.96
CA ARG A 294 -6.15 20.69 9.79
C ARG A 294 -4.83 21.04 10.49
N LYS A 295 -4.70 20.68 11.76
CA LYS A 295 -3.49 20.96 12.56
C LYS A 295 -2.25 20.28 11.99
N LEU A 296 -2.39 19.05 11.47
CA LEU A 296 -1.31 18.32 10.84
C LEU A 296 -0.89 18.98 9.52
N ARG A 297 -1.85 19.41 8.70
CA ARG A 297 -1.58 20.18 7.49
C ARG A 297 -0.77 21.42 7.82
N ASP A 298 -1.16 22.20 8.82
CA ASP A 298 -0.46 23.46 9.15
C ASP A 298 1.01 23.21 9.53
N PHE A 299 1.25 22.16 10.32
CA PHE A 299 2.60 21.69 10.61
C PHE A 299 3.35 21.33 9.32
N GLN A 300 2.76 20.51 8.45
CA GLN A 300 3.39 20.04 7.21
C GLN A 300 3.69 21.20 6.26
N ARG A 301 2.72 22.08 6.02
CA ARG A 301 2.85 23.26 5.15
C ARG A 301 3.98 24.17 5.62
N LYS A 302 4.07 24.43 6.93
CA LYS A 302 5.18 25.19 7.54
C LYS A 302 6.55 24.57 7.26
N HIS A 303 6.65 23.25 7.24
CA HIS A 303 7.92 22.55 7.00
C HIS A 303 8.24 22.39 5.50
N LEU A 304 7.24 22.13 4.67
CA LEU A 304 7.39 22.00 3.22
C LEU A 304 7.74 23.35 2.56
N LYS A 305 7.26 24.48 3.09
CA LYS A 305 7.68 25.83 2.65
C LYS A 305 9.19 26.07 2.72
N LYS A 306 9.93 25.29 3.53
CA LYS A 306 11.41 25.35 3.58
C LYS A 306 12.09 24.63 2.41
N PHE A 307 11.31 23.91 1.60
CA PHE A 307 11.75 23.15 0.43
C PHE A 307 10.81 23.47 -0.76
N PRO A 308 10.94 24.66 -1.37
CA PRO A 308 9.99 25.14 -2.37
C PRO A 308 9.81 24.20 -3.56
N ASP A 309 10.87 23.51 -3.99
CA ASP A 309 10.77 22.53 -5.09
C ASP A 309 9.99 21.27 -4.72
N ILE A 310 10.10 20.81 -3.46
CA ILE A 310 9.26 19.71 -2.95
C ILE A 310 7.81 20.17 -2.83
N LEU A 311 7.57 21.37 -2.30
CA LEU A 311 6.21 21.90 -2.15
C LEU A 311 5.53 22.05 -3.52
N ARG A 312 6.23 22.63 -4.50
CA ARG A 312 5.73 22.74 -5.88
C ARG A 312 5.44 21.37 -6.47
N TYR A 313 6.36 20.42 -6.35
CA TYR A 313 6.13 19.05 -6.83
C TYR A 313 4.95 18.36 -6.14
N TYR A 314 4.77 18.58 -4.84
CA TYR A 314 3.62 18.07 -4.10
C TYR A 314 2.31 18.66 -4.64
N GLU A 315 2.24 19.99 -4.81
CA GLU A 315 1.05 20.70 -5.30
C GLU A 315 0.74 20.41 -6.77
N THR A 316 1.75 20.27 -7.64
CA THR A 316 1.53 20.11 -9.09
C THR A 316 1.58 18.67 -9.56
N VAL A 317 2.04 17.73 -8.73
CA VAL A 317 2.13 16.30 -9.10
C VAL A 317 1.43 15.42 -8.08
N GLU A 318 1.88 15.38 -6.83
CA GLU A 318 1.40 14.36 -5.88
C GLU A 318 -0.07 14.56 -5.46
N VAL A 319 -0.56 15.80 -5.38
CA VAL A 319 -1.96 16.10 -5.07
C VAL A 319 -2.89 15.79 -6.26
N PRO A 320 -2.67 16.31 -7.49
CA PRO A 320 -3.51 15.96 -8.64
C PRO A 320 -3.53 14.46 -8.95
N LEU A 321 -2.40 13.78 -8.72
CA LEU A 321 -2.26 12.35 -8.96
C LEU A 321 -3.22 11.50 -8.11
N ILE A 322 -3.68 12.00 -6.95
CA ILE A 322 -4.63 11.27 -6.10
C ILE A 322 -5.92 10.97 -6.87
N SER A 323 -6.50 11.97 -7.53
CA SER A 323 -7.72 11.80 -8.34
C SER A 323 -7.46 10.97 -9.59
N VAL A 324 -6.28 11.11 -10.22
CA VAL A 324 -5.88 10.27 -11.37
C VAL A 324 -5.82 8.79 -10.97
N VAL A 325 -5.21 8.49 -9.82
CA VAL A 325 -5.08 7.12 -9.30
C VAL A 325 -6.43 6.57 -8.87
N GLN A 326 -7.30 7.40 -8.29
CA GLN A 326 -8.68 7.01 -7.98
C GLN A 326 -9.44 6.60 -9.26
N LYS A 327 -9.43 7.42 -10.31
CA LYS A 327 -10.06 7.11 -11.61
C LYS A 327 -9.47 5.84 -12.25
N LEU A 328 -8.16 5.67 -12.17
CA LEU A 328 -7.46 4.46 -12.62
C LEU A 328 -7.98 3.22 -11.87
N GLU A 329 -8.11 3.29 -10.55
CA GLU A 329 -8.66 2.20 -9.75
C GLU A 329 -10.13 1.90 -10.12
N SER A 330 -10.96 2.94 -10.30
CA SER A 330 -12.37 2.81 -10.68
C SER A 330 -12.59 2.24 -12.08
N THR A 331 -11.59 2.30 -12.96
CA THR A 331 -11.68 1.69 -14.30
C THR A 331 -11.90 0.17 -14.20
N GLY A 332 -11.23 -0.48 -13.25
CA GLY A 332 -11.29 -1.94 -13.07
C GLY A 332 -10.74 -2.73 -14.26
N PHE A 333 -10.69 -4.05 -14.09
CA PHE A 333 -10.11 -4.98 -15.07
C PHE A 333 -11.10 -6.08 -15.44
N ASP A 334 -11.36 -6.24 -16.73
CA ASP A 334 -12.14 -7.35 -17.26
C ASP A 334 -11.25 -8.59 -17.40
N ILE A 335 -11.75 -9.71 -16.87
CA ILE A 335 -11.07 -11.01 -16.90
C ILE A 335 -11.86 -11.96 -17.80
N ASP A 336 -11.18 -12.57 -18.75
CA ASP A 336 -11.74 -13.63 -19.59
C ASP A 336 -11.80 -14.94 -18.80
N LEU A 337 -12.98 -15.24 -18.26
CA LEU A 337 -13.24 -16.40 -17.41
C LEU A 337 -13.15 -17.72 -18.19
N GLU A 338 -13.58 -17.73 -19.44
CA GLU A 338 -13.54 -18.93 -20.29
C GLU A 338 -12.09 -19.29 -20.60
N PHE A 339 -11.29 -18.30 -21.02
CA PHE A 339 -9.85 -18.48 -21.21
C PHE A 339 -9.15 -18.91 -19.91
N ALA A 340 -9.50 -18.29 -18.76
CA ALA A 340 -8.90 -18.67 -17.47
C ALA A 340 -9.21 -20.12 -17.09
N GLU A 341 -10.43 -20.60 -17.35
CA GLU A 341 -10.82 -21.99 -17.08
C GLU A 341 -10.07 -22.98 -17.98
N GLU A 342 -10.06 -22.74 -19.29
CA GLU A 342 -9.37 -23.60 -20.27
C GLU A 342 -7.87 -23.65 -20.02
N TYR A 343 -7.24 -22.47 -19.86
CA TYR A 343 -5.82 -22.36 -19.58
C TYR A 343 -5.47 -22.94 -18.21
N GLY A 344 -6.36 -22.81 -17.23
CA GLY A 344 -6.24 -23.45 -15.93
C GLY A 344 -6.17 -24.97 -16.03
N LYS A 345 -7.04 -25.59 -16.83
CA LYS A 345 -7.04 -27.06 -17.07
C LYS A 345 -5.74 -27.54 -17.71
N GLU A 346 -5.22 -26.80 -18.69
CA GLU A 346 -3.95 -27.11 -19.36
C GLU A 346 -2.79 -27.08 -18.36
N ILE A 347 -2.61 -25.97 -17.66
CA ILE A 347 -1.51 -25.81 -16.68
C ILE A 347 -1.64 -26.81 -15.54
N LYS A 348 -2.86 -27.09 -15.07
CA LYS A 348 -3.10 -28.08 -14.02
C LYS A 348 -2.68 -29.49 -14.45
N SER A 349 -2.97 -29.88 -15.69
CA SER A 349 -2.56 -31.17 -16.24
C SER A 349 -1.03 -31.31 -16.27
N GLU A 350 -0.31 -30.24 -16.61
CA GLU A 350 1.16 -30.23 -16.58
C GLU A 350 1.72 -30.28 -15.15
N ILE A 351 1.09 -29.56 -14.21
CA ILE A 351 1.43 -29.60 -12.78
C ILE A 351 1.31 -31.03 -12.26
N ASP A 352 0.21 -31.72 -12.57
CA ASP A 352 -0.05 -33.09 -12.09
C ASP A 352 0.93 -34.10 -12.70
N ARG A 353 1.27 -33.93 -13.99
CA ARG A 353 2.34 -34.71 -14.63
C ARG A 353 3.69 -34.50 -13.95
N LEU A 354 4.12 -33.25 -13.79
CA LEU A 354 5.39 -32.92 -13.14
C LEU A 354 5.44 -33.41 -11.69
N TYR A 355 4.33 -33.29 -10.96
CA TYR A 355 4.20 -33.79 -9.60
C TYR A 355 4.42 -35.30 -9.54
N ALA A 356 3.75 -36.06 -10.41
CA ALA A 356 3.90 -37.52 -10.49
C ALA A 356 5.35 -37.92 -10.80
N GLU A 357 6.00 -37.26 -11.76
CA GLU A 357 7.41 -37.51 -12.10
C GLU A 357 8.37 -37.19 -10.94
N ILE A 358 8.10 -36.13 -10.17
CA ILE A 358 8.92 -35.74 -9.02
C ILE A 358 8.77 -36.73 -7.87
N ILE A 359 7.53 -37.16 -7.57
CA ILE A 359 7.25 -38.11 -6.49
C ILE A 359 7.77 -39.51 -6.83
N ASP A 360 7.73 -39.93 -8.10
CA ASP A 360 8.32 -41.20 -8.54
C ASP A 360 9.83 -41.25 -8.26
N GLU A 361 10.53 -40.12 -8.42
CA GLU A 361 11.98 -40.02 -8.19
C GLU A 361 12.35 -39.75 -6.71
N LEU A 362 11.55 -38.96 -5.98
CA LEU A 362 11.85 -38.54 -4.60
C LEU A 362 11.13 -39.34 -3.51
N GLY A 363 10.18 -40.21 -3.88
CA GLY A 363 9.29 -40.89 -2.96
C GLY A 363 8.13 -40.03 -2.46
N ASP A 364 7.26 -40.61 -1.63
CA ASP A 364 6.06 -39.95 -1.09
C ASP A 364 6.43 -38.89 -0.04
N ILE A 365 6.62 -37.67 -0.52
CA ILE A 365 6.94 -36.50 0.31
C ILE A 365 6.01 -35.34 0.00
N ASN A 366 5.82 -34.47 0.99
CA ASN A 366 5.25 -33.15 0.74
C ASN A 366 6.32 -32.22 0.16
N ILE A 367 6.32 -32.05 -1.16
CA ILE A 367 7.26 -31.17 -1.89
C ILE A 367 7.12 -29.67 -1.53
N ASN A 368 6.03 -29.28 -0.87
CA ASN A 368 5.85 -27.92 -0.34
C ASN A 368 6.48 -27.76 1.06
N SER A 369 6.90 -28.84 1.72
CA SER A 369 7.59 -28.80 3.01
C SER A 369 9.11 -28.77 2.81
N PRO A 370 9.80 -27.65 3.10
CA PRO A 370 11.27 -27.58 2.98
C PRO A 370 11.99 -28.65 3.80
N ALA A 371 11.40 -29.05 4.94
CA ALA A 371 11.98 -30.04 5.84
C ALA A 371 11.96 -31.47 5.27
N GLN A 372 11.02 -31.79 4.39
CA GLN A 372 10.95 -33.10 3.71
C GLN A 372 11.64 -33.06 2.34
N LEU A 373 11.43 -31.97 1.60
CA LEU A 373 12.02 -31.78 0.27
C LEU A 373 13.55 -31.73 0.31
N LYS A 374 14.15 -31.10 1.33
CA LYS A 374 15.61 -30.97 1.42
C LYS A 374 16.30 -32.35 1.53
N PRO A 375 16.00 -33.21 2.52
CA PRO A 375 16.61 -34.53 2.61
C PRO A 375 16.43 -35.36 1.35
N ALA A 376 15.23 -35.36 0.76
CA ALA A 376 14.95 -36.13 -0.45
C ALA A 376 15.78 -35.64 -1.66
N LEU A 377 15.95 -34.32 -1.82
CA LEU A 377 16.83 -33.77 -2.85
C LEU A 377 18.30 -34.08 -2.59
N GLU A 378 18.77 -33.99 -1.33
CA GLU A 378 20.15 -34.34 -0.98
C GLU A 378 20.44 -35.82 -1.29
N GLU A 379 19.49 -36.71 -1.02
CA GLU A 379 19.57 -38.13 -1.36
C GLU A 379 19.58 -38.37 -2.87
N ALA A 380 18.65 -37.77 -3.62
CA ALA A 380 18.52 -37.97 -5.06
C ALA A 380 19.67 -37.33 -5.87
N THR A 381 20.25 -36.23 -5.39
CA THR A 381 21.29 -35.49 -6.12
C THR A 381 22.72 -35.80 -5.64
N GLY A 382 22.87 -36.31 -4.42
CA GLY A 382 24.16 -36.46 -3.75
C GLY A 382 24.81 -35.13 -3.32
N GLU A 383 24.15 -33.99 -3.55
CA GLU A 383 24.63 -32.66 -3.18
C GLU A 383 24.10 -32.27 -1.80
N LYS A 384 24.94 -31.67 -0.96
CA LYS A 384 24.51 -31.14 0.33
C LYS A 384 23.95 -29.73 0.15
N LEU A 385 22.70 -29.51 0.56
CA LEU A 385 21.98 -28.26 0.32
C LEU A 385 21.92 -27.44 1.61
N ASP A 386 22.12 -26.13 1.53
CA ASP A 386 21.90 -25.26 2.70
C ASP A 386 20.39 -25.04 2.94
N SER A 387 19.61 -24.89 1.86
CA SER A 387 18.15 -24.68 1.87
C SER A 387 17.50 -25.13 0.56
N THR A 388 16.18 -25.02 0.46
CA THR A 388 15.41 -25.25 -0.78
C THR A 388 15.01 -23.94 -1.48
N ASP A 389 15.77 -22.86 -1.24
CA ASP A 389 15.55 -21.56 -1.91
C ASP A 389 15.76 -21.70 -3.42
N ALA A 390 14.72 -21.35 -4.18
CA ALA A 390 14.70 -21.52 -5.63
C ALA A 390 15.81 -20.72 -6.33
N LYS A 391 16.08 -19.48 -5.91
CA LYS A 391 17.04 -18.59 -6.59
C LYS A 391 18.47 -18.86 -6.16
N LYS A 392 18.71 -19.00 -4.85
CA LYS A 392 20.06 -19.07 -4.27
C LYS A 392 20.68 -20.46 -4.35
N VAL A 393 19.86 -21.50 -4.25
CA VAL A 393 20.36 -22.88 -4.14
C VAL A 393 19.95 -23.73 -5.35
N LEU A 394 18.66 -23.77 -5.69
CA LEU A 394 18.16 -24.72 -6.69
C LEU A 394 18.49 -24.31 -8.14
N LYS A 395 18.29 -23.05 -8.53
CA LYS A 395 18.57 -22.58 -9.91
C LYS A 395 20.02 -22.84 -10.37
N PRO A 396 21.07 -22.59 -9.56
CA PRO A 396 22.44 -22.93 -9.92
C PRO A 396 22.69 -24.43 -10.17
N LEU A 397 21.91 -25.30 -9.52
CA LEU A 397 22.04 -26.76 -9.62
C LEU A 397 21.16 -27.38 -10.72
N ALA A 398 20.19 -26.62 -11.25
CA ALA A 398 19.21 -27.10 -12.23
C ALA A 398 19.84 -27.59 -13.55
N SER A 399 21.02 -27.09 -13.91
CA SER A 399 21.77 -27.55 -15.09
C SER A 399 22.44 -28.91 -14.90
N LYS A 400 22.70 -29.31 -13.65
CA LYS A 400 23.36 -30.56 -13.29
C LYS A 400 22.38 -31.67 -12.94
N HIS A 401 21.23 -31.32 -12.37
CA HIS A 401 20.26 -32.27 -11.83
C HIS A 401 18.89 -32.10 -12.48
N PRO A 402 18.45 -33.04 -13.34
CA PRO A 402 17.14 -33.01 -13.99
C PRO A 402 15.97 -32.87 -13.01
N ILE A 403 16.02 -33.54 -11.85
CA ILE A 403 14.99 -33.45 -10.82
C ILE A 403 14.81 -32.03 -10.27
N ILE A 404 15.91 -31.28 -10.10
CA ILE A 404 15.85 -29.88 -9.66
C ILE A 404 15.21 -29.02 -10.75
N LYS A 405 15.52 -29.26 -12.03
CA LYS A 405 14.89 -28.56 -13.15
C LYS A 405 13.38 -28.79 -13.18
N LYS A 406 12.92 -30.04 -13.07
CA LYS A 406 11.50 -30.40 -13.00
C LYS A 406 10.81 -29.75 -11.81
N LEU A 407 11.44 -29.78 -10.63
CA LEU A 407 10.92 -29.16 -9.41
C LEU A 407 10.75 -27.63 -9.55
N LEU A 408 11.72 -26.96 -10.18
CA LEU A 408 11.62 -25.52 -10.44
C LEU A 408 10.47 -25.21 -11.41
N GLU A 409 10.34 -25.99 -12.48
CA GLU A 409 9.23 -25.88 -13.43
C GLU A 409 7.87 -26.11 -12.75
N TYR A 410 7.76 -27.16 -11.92
CA TYR A 410 6.58 -27.42 -11.10
C TYR A 410 6.25 -26.22 -10.21
N LYS A 411 7.23 -25.68 -9.47
CA LYS A 411 7.00 -24.54 -8.57
C LYS A 411 6.57 -23.28 -9.33
N GLU A 412 7.14 -23.03 -10.50
CA GLU A 412 6.76 -21.89 -11.35
C GLU A 412 5.34 -22.06 -11.89
N LYS A 413 4.98 -23.22 -12.46
CA LYS A 413 3.61 -23.51 -12.96
C LYS A 413 2.58 -23.56 -11.84
N PHE A 414 2.88 -24.21 -10.71
CA PHE A 414 1.99 -24.29 -9.56
C PHE A 414 1.68 -22.89 -9.01
N LYS A 415 2.69 -22.01 -8.91
CA LYS A 415 2.48 -20.61 -8.54
C LYS A 415 1.62 -19.88 -9.58
N LEU A 416 1.90 -20.03 -10.88
CA LEU A 416 1.11 -19.44 -11.96
C LEU A 416 -0.39 -19.83 -11.82
N TYR A 417 -0.65 -21.12 -11.65
CA TYR A 417 -2.01 -21.64 -11.48
C TYR A 417 -2.67 -21.14 -10.19
N SER A 418 -2.06 -21.44 -9.03
CA SER A 418 -2.68 -21.21 -7.71
C SER A 418 -2.81 -19.74 -7.33
N THR A 419 -1.83 -18.90 -7.68
CA THR A 419 -1.79 -17.48 -7.27
C THR A 419 -2.48 -16.57 -8.28
N TYR A 420 -2.54 -16.98 -9.55
CA TYR A 420 -3.04 -16.12 -10.63
C TYR A 420 -4.24 -16.75 -11.33
N ILE A 421 -4.07 -17.84 -12.08
CA ILE A 421 -5.13 -18.37 -12.96
C ILE A 421 -6.39 -18.75 -12.19
N ASN A 422 -6.25 -19.48 -11.08
CA ASN A 422 -7.38 -19.94 -10.29
C ASN A 422 -7.84 -18.90 -9.25
N ALA A 423 -6.98 -17.99 -8.82
CA ALA A 423 -7.30 -17.05 -7.75
C ALA A 423 -7.95 -15.75 -8.25
N LEU A 424 -7.54 -15.24 -9.43
CA LEU A 424 -8.05 -13.97 -9.93
C LEU A 424 -9.56 -13.98 -10.20
N PRO A 425 -10.16 -15.05 -10.78
CA PRO A 425 -11.62 -15.14 -10.94
C PRO A 425 -12.40 -15.00 -9.63
N GLU A 426 -11.89 -15.56 -8.53
CA GLU A 426 -12.53 -15.51 -7.20
C GLU A 426 -12.50 -14.11 -6.56
N LEU A 427 -11.63 -13.22 -7.06
CA LEU A 427 -11.46 -11.85 -6.58
C LEU A 427 -12.28 -10.83 -7.37
N ILE A 428 -13.02 -11.27 -8.39
CA ILE A 428 -13.91 -10.40 -9.16
C ILE A 428 -15.03 -9.91 -8.25
N ASP A 429 -15.22 -8.59 -8.25
CA ASP A 429 -16.32 -7.97 -7.56
C ASP A 429 -17.64 -8.40 -8.22
N LYS A 430 -18.53 -9.02 -7.44
CA LYS A 430 -19.77 -9.63 -7.94
C LYS A 430 -20.80 -8.61 -8.42
N ARG A 431 -20.69 -7.35 -8.01
CA ARG A 431 -21.65 -6.30 -8.37
C ARG A 431 -21.32 -5.70 -9.73
N THR A 432 -20.04 -5.50 -9.99
CA THR A 432 -19.52 -4.82 -11.18
C THR A 432 -19.04 -5.80 -12.24
N GLY A 433 -18.74 -7.05 -11.86
CA GLY A 433 -18.12 -8.04 -12.73
C GLY A 433 -16.65 -7.73 -13.05
N LYS A 434 -16.03 -6.79 -12.33
CA LYS A 434 -14.65 -6.35 -12.56
C LYS A 434 -13.73 -6.77 -11.43
N LEU A 435 -12.47 -6.96 -11.78
CA LEU A 435 -11.40 -7.07 -10.80
C LEU A 435 -10.88 -5.67 -10.47
N TYR A 436 -10.65 -5.40 -9.19
CA TYR A 436 -10.07 -4.13 -8.73
C TYR A 436 -8.73 -4.33 -8.03
N THR A 437 -7.92 -3.28 -8.02
CA THR A 437 -6.65 -3.23 -7.29
C THR A 437 -6.54 -1.91 -6.53
N ASN A 438 -5.59 -1.85 -5.61
CA ASN A 438 -5.20 -0.62 -4.94
C ASN A 438 -3.76 -0.27 -5.33
N PHE A 439 -3.58 0.94 -5.83
CA PHE A 439 -2.32 1.59 -6.14
C PHE A 439 -1.93 2.57 -5.03
N ASN A 440 -0.74 2.38 -4.50
CA ASN A 440 -0.11 3.35 -3.61
C ASN A 440 0.93 4.16 -4.40
N GLN A 441 0.62 5.42 -4.68
CA GLN A 441 1.48 6.32 -5.46
C GLN A 441 2.86 6.55 -4.82
N ASN A 442 3.00 6.33 -3.52
CA ASN A 442 4.25 6.43 -2.79
C ASN A 442 4.51 5.16 -1.97
N GLY A 443 4.27 4.00 -2.59
CA GLY A 443 4.46 2.67 -1.98
C GLY A 443 5.92 2.38 -1.63
N ALA A 444 6.86 2.82 -2.46
CA ALA A 444 8.29 2.76 -2.16
C ALA A 444 8.81 4.06 -1.51
N LYS A 445 9.94 4.00 -0.80
CA LYS A 445 10.63 5.21 -0.28
C LYS A 445 11.20 6.10 -1.39
N THR A 446 11.44 5.53 -2.56
CA THR A 446 11.77 6.26 -3.81
C THR A 446 10.51 6.85 -4.46
N GLY A 447 9.34 6.45 -3.97
CA GLY A 447 7.96 6.67 -4.43
C GLY A 447 7.69 6.39 -5.88
N ARG A 448 8.27 5.28 -6.32
CA ARG A 448 7.61 4.38 -7.24
C ARG A 448 6.26 3.94 -6.66
N PHE A 449 5.29 3.73 -7.55
CA PHE A 449 4.05 3.07 -7.24
C PHE A 449 4.28 1.67 -6.65
N SER A 450 3.32 1.20 -5.86
CA SER A 450 3.10 -0.24 -5.63
C SER A 450 1.64 -0.56 -5.84
N SER A 451 1.33 -1.77 -6.30
CA SER A 451 -0.05 -2.27 -6.40
C SER A 451 -0.27 -3.46 -5.46
N GLY A 452 -1.48 -3.60 -4.91
CA GLY A 452 -1.89 -4.76 -4.11
C GLY A 452 -2.48 -4.36 -2.75
N GLY A 453 -2.17 -5.12 -1.69
CA GLY A 453 -2.78 -4.92 -0.37
C GLY A 453 -4.05 -5.75 -0.24
N THR A 454 -5.21 -5.10 -0.15
CA THR A 454 -6.53 -5.77 -0.19
C THR A 454 -6.92 -6.22 -1.61
N GLY A 455 -6.30 -5.66 -2.65
CA GLY A 455 -6.52 -6.03 -4.06
C GLY A 455 -5.35 -6.78 -4.71
N VAL A 456 -5.48 -7.04 -6.01
CA VAL A 456 -4.50 -7.82 -6.80
C VAL A 456 -3.22 -7.03 -7.08
N ASN A 457 -2.05 -7.65 -6.92
CA ASN A 457 -0.78 -7.01 -7.28
C ASN A 457 -0.53 -7.07 -8.80
N LEU A 458 -0.83 -5.98 -9.52
CA LEU A 458 -0.62 -5.88 -10.96
C LEU A 458 0.85 -5.74 -11.37
N GLN A 459 1.70 -5.18 -10.52
CA GLN A 459 3.14 -5.05 -10.81
C GLN A 459 3.88 -6.38 -10.91
N ASN A 460 3.36 -7.43 -10.27
CA ASN A 460 3.99 -8.75 -10.22
C ASN A 460 3.27 -9.80 -11.08
N GLN A 461 2.49 -9.36 -12.08
CA GLN A 461 1.77 -10.27 -12.98
C GLN A 461 2.72 -10.91 -14.00
N PRO A 462 2.89 -12.25 -14.01
CA PRO A 462 3.68 -12.94 -15.03
C PRO A 462 3.00 -12.79 -16.40
N LYS A 463 3.78 -12.80 -17.49
CA LYS A 463 3.29 -12.58 -18.85
C LYS A 463 2.13 -13.50 -19.23
N GLU A 464 2.18 -14.71 -18.71
CA GLU A 464 1.23 -15.80 -18.93
C GLU A 464 -0.10 -15.52 -18.22
N ALA A 465 -0.08 -14.88 -17.04
CA ALA A 465 -1.30 -14.47 -16.35
C ALA A 465 -1.90 -13.19 -16.92
N ARG A 466 -1.07 -12.28 -17.47
CA ARG A 466 -1.54 -11.03 -18.13
C ARG A 466 -2.52 -11.33 -19.26
N LYS A 467 -2.37 -12.50 -19.90
CA LYS A 467 -3.30 -12.97 -20.92
C LYS A 467 -4.74 -13.07 -20.44
N MET A 468 -5.04 -13.24 -19.16
CA MET A 468 -6.46 -13.28 -18.73
C MET A 468 -7.14 -11.91 -18.78
N PHE A 469 -6.37 -10.82 -18.79
CA PHE A 469 -6.89 -9.46 -18.81
C PHE A 469 -7.20 -9.04 -20.24
N VAL A 470 -8.44 -8.59 -20.45
CA VAL A 470 -8.95 -8.24 -21.78
C VAL A 470 -9.59 -6.86 -21.80
N ALA A 471 -9.53 -6.21 -22.95
CA ALA A 471 -10.32 -5.00 -23.20
C ALA A 471 -11.80 -5.38 -23.36
N PRO A 472 -12.76 -4.63 -22.80
CA PRO A 472 -14.18 -4.80 -23.08
C PRO A 472 -14.47 -4.63 -24.58
N LYS A 473 -15.60 -5.19 -25.03
CA LYS A 473 -16.05 -5.09 -26.42
C LYS A 473 -16.14 -3.62 -26.86
N GLY A 474 -15.60 -3.32 -28.06
CA GLY A 474 -15.54 -1.95 -28.60
C GLY A 474 -14.33 -1.14 -28.13
N TYR A 475 -13.49 -1.71 -27.26
CA TYR A 475 -12.29 -1.06 -26.72
C TYR A 475 -11.02 -1.87 -27.01
N ALA A 476 -9.88 -1.17 -26.99
CA ALA A 476 -8.55 -1.72 -27.05
C ALA A 476 -7.69 -1.16 -25.92
N ILE A 477 -6.59 -1.84 -25.62
CA ILE A 477 -5.55 -1.37 -24.72
C ILE A 477 -4.44 -0.76 -25.57
N LEU A 478 -4.24 0.55 -25.45
CA LEU A 478 -3.10 1.27 -26.02
C LEU A 478 -1.99 1.35 -24.97
N GLY A 479 -0.83 0.78 -25.26
CA GLY A 479 0.30 0.75 -24.35
C GLY A 479 1.51 1.51 -24.88
N GLY A 480 2.22 2.18 -23.98
CA GLY A 480 3.55 2.75 -24.22
C GLY A 480 4.50 2.40 -23.09
N ASP A 481 5.65 1.81 -23.42
CA ASP A 481 6.74 1.52 -22.49
C ASP A 481 7.89 2.49 -22.71
N TRP A 482 8.40 3.17 -21.67
CA TRP A 482 9.57 4.03 -21.83
C TRP A 482 10.82 3.20 -22.07
N SER A 483 11.42 3.33 -23.25
CA SER A 483 12.65 2.62 -23.53
C SER A 483 13.78 3.14 -22.62
N GLN A 484 14.21 2.27 -21.70
CA GLN A 484 15.42 2.47 -20.88
C GLN A 484 15.36 3.69 -19.94
N GLN A 485 14.17 3.95 -19.37
CA GLN A 485 13.86 5.11 -18.53
C GLN A 485 14.94 5.43 -17.46
N GLU A 486 15.32 4.42 -16.68
CA GLU A 486 16.32 4.56 -15.61
C GLU A 486 17.73 4.86 -16.15
N TYR A 487 18.09 4.34 -17.32
CA TYR A 487 19.41 4.59 -17.91
C TYR A 487 19.52 5.97 -18.54
N ARG A 488 18.41 6.55 -19.01
CA ARG A 488 18.34 7.96 -19.40
C ARG A 488 18.57 8.88 -18.20
N CYS A 489 18.00 8.53 -17.04
CA CYS A 489 18.30 9.22 -15.79
C CYS A 489 19.79 9.14 -15.43
N LEU A 490 20.42 7.97 -15.60
CA LEU A 490 21.86 7.80 -15.35
C LEU A 490 22.71 8.70 -16.27
N ALA A 491 22.42 8.73 -17.57
CA ALA A 491 23.10 9.62 -18.51
C ALA A 491 22.92 11.10 -18.12
N TYR A 492 21.70 11.50 -17.77
CA TYR A 492 21.41 12.86 -17.31
C TYR A 492 22.14 13.22 -16.01
N PHE A 493 22.22 12.34 -15.02
CA PHE A 493 22.89 12.69 -13.77
C PHE A 493 24.41 12.62 -13.83
N SER A 494 24.94 11.67 -14.59
CA SER A 494 26.40 11.50 -14.76
C SER A 494 26.97 12.52 -15.75
N GLN A 495 26.21 12.93 -16.76
CA GLN A 495 26.67 13.73 -17.89
C GLN A 495 27.89 13.09 -18.56
N ASP A 496 27.96 11.75 -18.57
CA ASP A 496 29.02 11.01 -19.26
C ASP A 496 28.84 11.17 -20.78
N PRO A 497 29.81 11.77 -21.51
CA PRO A 497 29.65 12.09 -22.93
C PRO A 497 29.27 10.88 -23.78
N LYS A 498 29.82 9.69 -23.50
CA LYS A 498 29.51 8.48 -24.28
C LYS A 498 28.05 8.05 -24.10
N LEU A 499 27.54 8.13 -22.87
CA LEU A 499 26.13 7.80 -22.60
C LEU A 499 25.18 8.85 -23.19
N VAL A 500 25.54 10.13 -23.11
CA VAL A 500 24.74 11.23 -23.68
C VAL A 500 24.70 11.13 -25.20
N ASP A 501 25.86 10.99 -25.84
CA ASP A 501 25.98 10.91 -27.31
C ASP A 501 25.24 9.71 -27.88
N ASN A 502 25.31 8.55 -27.22
CA ASN A 502 24.56 7.35 -27.62
C ASN A 502 23.05 7.63 -27.76
N TYR A 503 22.47 8.38 -26.80
CA TYR A 503 21.05 8.73 -26.87
C TYR A 503 20.75 9.84 -27.88
N LEU A 504 21.66 10.80 -28.08
CA LEU A 504 21.49 11.85 -29.07
C LEU A 504 21.58 11.31 -30.51
N GLN A 505 22.38 10.27 -30.73
CA GLN A 505 22.58 9.62 -32.03
C GLN A 505 21.54 8.52 -32.32
N GLY A 506 20.79 8.09 -31.31
CA GLY A 506 19.78 7.02 -31.46
C GLY A 506 20.37 5.61 -31.51
N ASP A 507 21.59 5.44 -30.99
CA ASP A 507 22.30 4.17 -30.99
C ASP A 507 21.73 3.17 -29.96
N ASP A 508 22.00 1.87 -30.15
CA ASP A 508 21.72 0.87 -29.11
C ASP A 508 22.73 1.04 -27.96
N LEU A 509 22.23 1.50 -26.82
CA LEU A 509 23.00 1.69 -25.59
C LEU A 509 23.76 0.44 -25.17
N TYR A 510 23.10 -0.72 -25.13
CA TYR A 510 23.71 -1.93 -24.63
C TYR A 510 24.77 -2.47 -25.60
N ALA A 511 24.52 -2.36 -26.90
CA ALA A 511 25.51 -2.70 -27.92
C ALA A 511 26.74 -1.80 -27.80
N SER A 512 26.55 -0.50 -27.61
CA SER A 512 27.63 0.47 -27.49
C SER A 512 28.47 0.24 -26.23
N ILE A 513 27.81 0.00 -25.09
CA ILE A 513 28.48 -0.37 -23.85
C ILE A 513 29.22 -1.70 -24.00
N ALA A 514 28.61 -2.69 -24.66
CA ALA A 514 29.26 -3.96 -24.93
C ALA A 514 30.53 -3.78 -25.76
N SER A 515 30.46 -3.00 -26.85
CA SER A 515 31.61 -2.69 -27.70
C SER A 515 32.76 -2.07 -26.90
N GLU A 516 32.45 -1.10 -26.05
CA GLU A 516 33.41 -0.39 -25.20
C GLU A 516 34.04 -1.27 -24.10
N VAL A 517 33.21 -2.02 -23.37
CA VAL A 517 33.63 -2.82 -22.22
C VAL A 517 34.36 -4.10 -22.64
N PHE A 518 33.90 -4.75 -23.72
CA PHE A 518 34.50 -5.98 -24.24
C PHE A 518 35.54 -5.74 -25.33
N ASN A 519 35.72 -4.49 -25.77
CA ASN A 519 36.63 -4.10 -26.84
C ASN A 519 36.36 -4.91 -28.14
N LYS A 520 35.11 -4.90 -28.57
CA LYS A 520 34.57 -5.64 -29.72
C LYS A 520 33.93 -4.70 -30.74
N PRO A 521 33.95 -5.02 -32.04
CA PRO A 521 33.18 -4.28 -33.03
C PRO A 521 31.69 -4.22 -32.66
N ILE A 522 31.02 -3.11 -32.98
CA ILE A 522 29.61 -2.88 -32.61
C ILE A 522 28.69 -3.93 -33.26
N GLU A 523 29.08 -4.43 -34.44
CA GLU A 523 28.41 -5.47 -35.20
C GLU A 523 28.40 -6.82 -34.46
N GLU A 524 29.44 -7.13 -33.67
CA GLU A 524 29.47 -8.31 -32.79
C GLU A 524 28.63 -8.12 -31.51
N CYS A 525 28.18 -6.90 -31.23
CA CYS A 525 27.51 -6.51 -30.00
C CYS A 525 26.01 -6.20 -30.18
N GLY A 526 25.46 -6.44 -31.37
CA GLY A 526 24.05 -6.18 -31.69
C GLY A 526 23.05 -7.05 -30.93
N ASP A 527 21.78 -6.96 -31.32
CA ASP A 527 20.70 -7.66 -30.64
C ASP A 527 20.89 -9.19 -30.60
N GLY A 528 20.46 -9.81 -29.51
CA GLY A 528 20.64 -11.24 -29.26
C GLY A 528 22.06 -11.68 -28.85
N SER A 529 23.09 -10.83 -29.05
CA SER A 529 24.49 -11.17 -28.72
C SER A 529 24.70 -11.42 -27.21
N VAL A 530 25.67 -12.29 -26.89
CA VAL A 530 26.06 -12.56 -25.50
C VAL A 530 26.60 -11.28 -24.83
N TYR A 531 27.34 -10.46 -25.58
CA TYR A 531 27.92 -9.21 -25.09
C TYR A 531 26.85 -8.18 -24.74
N ARG A 532 25.83 -7.99 -25.58
CA ARG A 532 24.69 -7.10 -25.29
C ARG A 532 23.93 -7.54 -24.04
N LYS A 533 23.68 -8.85 -23.90
CA LYS A 533 23.03 -9.42 -22.71
C LYS A 533 23.85 -9.14 -21.45
N GLN A 534 25.18 -9.34 -21.51
CA GLN A 534 26.06 -9.04 -20.37
C GLN A 534 26.12 -7.55 -20.05
N ALA A 535 26.21 -6.67 -21.06
CA ALA A 535 26.18 -5.22 -20.89
C ALA A 535 24.90 -4.74 -20.20
N LYS A 536 23.74 -5.32 -20.55
CA LYS A 536 22.47 -5.04 -19.87
C LYS A 536 22.52 -5.35 -18.38
N VAL A 537 23.17 -6.44 -17.97
CA VAL A 537 23.33 -6.78 -16.55
C VAL A 537 24.33 -5.85 -15.85
N ILE A 538 25.43 -5.51 -16.52
CA ILE A 538 26.41 -4.54 -15.98
C ILE A 538 25.71 -3.21 -15.68
N MET A 539 24.90 -2.73 -16.63
CA MET A 539 24.12 -1.50 -16.47
C MET A 539 23.15 -1.55 -15.30
N LEU A 540 22.49 -2.69 -15.08
CA LEU A 540 21.63 -2.89 -13.91
C LEU A 540 22.41 -2.71 -12.60
N ALA A 541 23.61 -3.31 -12.49
CA ALA A 541 24.43 -3.18 -11.29
C ALA A 541 24.90 -1.74 -11.07
N VAL A 542 25.34 -1.04 -12.14
CA VAL A 542 25.82 0.34 -12.07
C VAL A 542 24.69 1.32 -11.72
N ALA A 543 23.55 1.24 -12.41
CA ALA A 543 22.42 2.15 -12.23
C ALA A 543 21.85 2.09 -10.80
N TYR A 544 21.94 0.93 -10.15
CA TYR A 544 21.51 0.79 -8.74
C TYR A 544 22.62 0.99 -7.72
N GLY A 545 23.84 1.35 -8.13
CA GLY A 545 24.98 1.47 -7.22
C GLY A 545 25.36 0.15 -6.55
N GLY A 546 25.01 -0.98 -7.18
CA GLY A 546 25.34 -2.32 -6.73
C GLY A 546 26.82 -2.63 -6.93
N GLY A 547 27.45 -3.21 -5.91
CA GLY A 547 28.82 -3.72 -6.02
C GLY A 547 28.89 -5.11 -6.66
N ALA A 548 30.10 -5.67 -6.74
CA ALA A 548 30.36 -6.97 -7.35
C ALA A 548 29.48 -8.12 -6.81
N ASN A 549 29.00 -8.03 -5.56
CA ASN A 549 28.09 -9.02 -5.00
C ASN A 549 26.72 -9.04 -5.72
N MET A 550 26.14 -7.86 -6.01
CA MET A 550 24.86 -7.78 -6.72
C MET A 550 24.99 -8.33 -8.13
N LEU A 551 26.08 -7.96 -8.82
CA LEU A 551 26.36 -8.47 -10.16
C LEU A 551 26.60 -9.99 -10.15
N LYS A 552 27.38 -10.51 -9.19
CA LYS A 552 27.59 -11.94 -8.97
C LYS A 552 26.26 -12.69 -8.82
N ASP A 553 25.33 -12.18 -8.01
CA ASP A 553 24.03 -12.82 -7.79
C ASP A 553 23.11 -12.70 -9.02
N ALA A 554 23.24 -11.65 -9.84
CA ALA A 554 22.40 -11.44 -11.02
C ALA A 554 22.77 -12.34 -12.22
N ILE A 555 24.06 -12.66 -12.41
CA ILE A 555 24.55 -13.45 -13.57
C ILE A 555 25.21 -14.77 -13.21
N GLY A 556 25.34 -15.10 -11.93
CA GLY A 556 25.85 -16.41 -11.50
C GLY A 556 27.34 -16.62 -11.79
N ILE A 557 28.13 -15.56 -11.88
CA ILE A 557 29.60 -15.62 -12.05
C ILE A 557 30.33 -15.57 -10.71
N SER A 558 31.65 -15.76 -10.68
CA SER A 558 32.41 -15.56 -9.45
C SER A 558 32.46 -14.08 -9.04
N LYS A 559 32.59 -13.80 -7.75
CA LYS A 559 32.73 -12.41 -7.25
C LYS A 559 33.93 -11.69 -7.88
N LYS A 560 35.01 -12.43 -8.18
CA LYS A 560 36.22 -11.88 -8.82
C LYS A 560 35.94 -11.45 -10.25
N GLU A 561 35.21 -12.24 -11.02
CA GLU A 561 34.78 -11.88 -12.37
C GLU A 561 33.82 -10.69 -12.35
N ALA A 562 32.86 -10.68 -11.42
CA ALA A 562 31.94 -9.56 -11.24
C ALA A 562 32.69 -8.25 -10.91
N GLN A 563 33.70 -8.31 -10.06
CA GLN A 563 34.54 -7.15 -9.76
C GLN A 563 35.29 -6.68 -11.01
N LYS A 564 35.89 -7.62 -11.78
CA LYS A 564 36.58 -7.30 -13.04
C LYS A 564 35.65 -6.61 -14.04
N PHE A 565 34.41 -7.06 -14.17
CA PHE A 565 33.42 -6.41 -15.04
C PHE A 565 33.11 -4.97 -14.61
N LEU A 566 32.91 -4.74 -13.31
CA LEU A 566 32.68 -3.40 -12.79
C LEU A 566 33.89 -2.49 -12.96
N ASP A 567 35.11 -3.01 -12.74
CA ASP A 567 36.34 -2.25 -12.89
C ASP A 567 36.53 -1.82 -14.35
N ASN A 568 36.36 -2.75 -15.31
CA ASN A 568 36.42 -2.45 -16.74
C ASN A 568 35.37 -1.40 -17.16
N PHE A 569 34.14 -1.50 -16.62
CA PHE A 569 33.10 -0.50 -16.88
C PHE A 569 33.54 0.89 -16.40
N PHE A 570 34.00 1.02 -15.15
CA PHE A 570 34.39 2.31 -14.60
C PHE A 570 35.67 2.88 -15.21
N GLU A 571 36.52 2.04 -15.80
CA GLU A 571 37.66 2.48 -16.62
C GLU A 571 37.20 3.11 -17.94
N ARG A 572 36.17 2.56 -18.58
CA ARG A 572 35.58 3.08 -19.82
C ARG A 572 34.64 4.26 -19.62
N PHE A 573 33.98 4.33 -18.46
CA PHE A 573 33.02 5.35 -18.06
C PHE A 573 33.48 6.08 -16.77
N PRO A 574 34.62 6.80 -16.80
CA PRO A 574 35.20 7.43 -15.62
C PRO A 574 34.32 8.56 -15.06
N VAL A 575 33.49 9.20 -15.90
CA VAL A 575 32.57 10.25 -15.45
C VAL A 575 31.45 9.65 -14.61
N VAL A 576 30.91 8.49 -15.02
CA VAL A 576 29.95 7.72 -14.20
C VAL A 576 30.56 7.34 -12.85
N LYS A 577 31.80 6.84 -12.83
CA LYS A 577 32.52 6.51 -11.59
C LYS A 577 32.58 7.72 -10.65
N LYS A 578 33.05 8.85 -11.16
CA LYS A 578 33.18 10.11 -10.41
C LYS A 578 31.83 10.59 -9.88
N TRP A 579 30.76 10.43 -10.66
CA TRP A 579 29.41 10.75 -10.22
C TRP A 579 28.96 9.87 -9.04
N VAL A 580 29.17 8.55 -9.12
CA VAL A 580 28.85 7.62 -8.02
C VAL A 580 29.63 8.00 -6.75
N GLU A 581 30.95 8.22 -6.86
CA GLU A 581 31.79 8.61 -5.72
C GLU A 581 31.37 9.94 -5.10
N THR A 582 31.01 10.92 -5.94
CA THR A 582 30.48 12.22 -5.48
C THR A 582 29.15 12.06 -4.74
N ASN A 583 28.26 11.20 -5.25
CA ASN A 583 26.98 10.90 -4.61
C ASN A 583 27.19 10.25 -3.23
N GLN A 584 28.10 9.28 -3.13
CA GLN A 584 28.44 8.62 -1.87
C GLN A 584 29.03 9.61 -0.85
N ALA A 585 29.94 10.48 -1.29
CA ALA A 585 30.51 11.53 -0.45
C ALA A 585 29.43 12.51 0.06
N PHE A 586 28.51 12.93 -0.81
CA PHE A 586 27.38 13.77 -0.45
C PHE A 586 26.51 13.11 0.63
N VAL A 587 26.13 11.85 0.46
CA VAL A 587 25.30 11.11 1.41
C VAL A 587 25.99 10.94 2.75
N LYS A 588 27.27 10.59 2.75
CA LYS A 588 28.06 10.51 3.99
C LYS A 588 28.08 11.85 4.73
N LYS A 589 28.15 12.97 3.99
CA LYS A 589 28.17 14.33 4.56
C LYS A 589 26.78 14.83 4.99
N HIS A 590 25.71 14.51 4.28
CA HIS A 590 24.40 15.13 4.48
C HIS A 590 23.31 14.19 5.00
N GLY A 591 23.47 12.87 4.82
CA GLY A 591 22.50 11.86 5.25
C GLY A 591 21.26 11.77 4.36
N TYR A 592 21.31 12.29 3.13
CA TYR A 592 20.22 12.21 2.16
C TYR A 592 20.74 12.41 0.72
N VAL A 593 19.88 12.17 -0.27
CA VAL A 593 20.03 12.59 -1.67
C VAL A 593 18.78 13.30 -2.19
N TRP A 594 18.97 14.11 -3.22
CA TRP A 594 17.90 14.73 -3.99
C TRP A 594 17.65 13.96 -5.28
N MET A 595 16.37 13.80 -5.62
CA MET A 595 15.93 13.37 -6.95
C MET A 595 15.92 14.57 -7.89
N ASP A 596 15.53 14.36 -9.15
CA ASP A 596 15.61 15.40 -10.17
C ASP A 596 14.96 16.73 -9.74
N ARG A 597 15.61 17.82 -10.14
CA ARG A 597 15.20 19.22 -9.86
C ARG A 597 14.93 19.52 -8.37
N GLY A 598 15.46 18.72 -7.44
CA GLY A 598 15.20 18.87 -6.00
C GLY A 598 13.76 18.56 -5.57
N GLN A 599 12.94 17.99 -6.47
CA GLN A 599 11.50 17.79 -6.28
C GLN A 599 11.19 16.76 -5.19
N ARG A 600 12.15 15.87 -4.88
CA ARG A 600 12.01 14.89 -3.81
C ARG A 600 13.34 14.59 -3.13
N LYS A 601 13.26 14.23 -1.84
CA LYS A 601 14.40 13.89 -1.00
C LYS A 601 14.29 12.46 -0.48
N ARG A 602 15.37 11.69 -0.60
CA ARG A 602 15.55 10.40 0.08
C ARG A 602 16.51 10.57 1.25
N ARG A 603 16.00 10.49 2.47
CA ARG A 603 16.70 10.55 3.75
C ARG A 603 17.24 9.18 4.14
N LEU A 604 18.54 9.11 4.40
CA LEU A 604 19.29 7.90 4.71
C LEU A 604 19.93 8.05 6.10
N PRO A 605 19.17 7.91 7.20
CA PRO A 605 19.68 8.14 8.56
C PRO A 605 20.89 7.25 8.89
N ASP A 606 20.89 6.01 8.41
CA ASP A 606 21.99 5.04 8.55
C ASP A 606 23.33 5.55 7.97
N ALA A 607 23.31 6.53 7.06
CA ALA A 607 24.53 7.16 6.55
C ALA A 607 25.33 7.91 7.63
N LYS A 608 24.67 8.25 8.75
CA LYS A 608 25.24 8.95 9.90
C LYS A 608 25.55 8.05 11.07
N ASP A 609 25.13 6.79 11.03
CA ASP A 609 25.40 5.85 12.09
C ASP A 609 26.85 5.33 12.02
N ARG A 610 27.63 5.60 13.07
CA ARG A 610 29.03 5.16 13.20
C ARG A 610 29.16 3.73 13.72
N ASN A 611 28.11 3.18 14.32
CA ASN A 611 28.14 1.88 15.01
C ASN A 611 27.64 0.71 14.13
N ALA A 612 27.03 1.03 12.99
CA ALA A 612 26.36 0.05 12.14
C ALA A 612 27.34 -0.57 11.10
N LYS A 613 28.01 -1.68 11.46
CA LYS A 613 28.89 -2.43 10.54
C LYS A 613 28.08 -2.95 9.33
N GLY A 614 28.48 -2.56 8.12
CA GLY A 614 27.89 -3.07 6.86
C GLY A 614 26.82 -2.17 6.21
N HIS A 615 26.35 -1.11 6.87
CA HIS A 615 25.27 -0.25 6.34
C HIS A 615 25.72 0.66 5.19
N TYR A 616 27.00 1.08 5.14
CA TYR A 616 27.47 2.02 4.11
C TYR A 616 27.25 1.51 2.69
N SER A 617 27.48 0.22 2.41
CA SER A 617 27.24 -0.36 1.08
C SER A 617 25.75 -0.28 0.68
N ALA A 618 24.86 -0.63 1.61
CA ALA A 618 23.41 -0.55 1.39
C ALA A 618 22.94 0.90 1.23
N VAL A 619 23.43 1.81 2.06
CA VAL A 619 23.16 3.26 1.98
C VAL A 619 23.58 3.83 0.64
N TYR A 620 24.78 3.49 0.16
CA TYR A 620 25.29 3.95 -1.13
C TYR A 620 24.49 3.40 -2.30
N THR A 621 24.15 2.11 -2.27
CA THR A 621 23.24 1.49 -3.26
C THR A 621 21.89 2.22 -3.27
N GLN A 622 21.27 2.40 -2.10
CA GLN A 622 19.99 3.11 -1.98
C GLN A 622 20.08 4.56 -2.46
N SER A 623 21.20 5.25 -2.24
CA SER A 623 21.35 6.63 -2.69
C SER A 623 21.42 6.78 -4.21
N THR A 624 22.10 5.86 -4.89
CA THR A 624 22.22 5.90 -6.36
C THR A 624 20.89 5.47 -6.97
N ASN A 625 20.30 4.36 -6.49
CA ASN A 625 18.97 3.92 -6.90
C ASN A 625 17.93 5.05 -6.69
N ALA A 626 17.92 5.74 -5.54
CA ALA A 626 16.94 6.80 -5.31
C ALA A 626 17.06 7.96 -6.30
N ARG A 627 18.26 8.33 -6.73
CA ARG A 627 18.44 9.38 -7.76
C ARG A 627 17.93 8.90 -9.11
N VAL A 628 18.24 7.67 -9.50
CA VAL A 628 17.85 7.12 -10.80
C VAL A 628 16.37 6.75 -10.83
N GLN A 629 15.97 5.74 -10.06
CA GLN A 629 14.60 5.20 -10.03
C GLN A 629 13.59 6.20 -9.45
N GLY A 630 13.98 6.99 -8.46
CA GLY A 630 13.09 8.01 -7.92
C GLY A 630 12.79 9.13 -8.92
N SER A 631 13.76 9.49 -9.77
CA SER A 631 13.53 10.49 -10.84
C SER A 631 12.74 9.91 -12.00
N ALA A 632 12.94 8.64 -12.35
CA ALA A 632 12.08 7.92 -13.28
C ALA A 632 10.62 7.91 -12.78
N ALA A 633 10.38 7.66 -11.49
CA ALA A 633 9.05 7.73 -10.90
C ALA A 633 8.41 9.14 -11.01
N ILE A 634 9.20 10.21 -10.89
CA ILE A 634 8.71 11.58 -11.11
C ILE A 634 8.21 11.76 -12.56
N GLN A 635 8.98 11.29 -13.56
CA GLN A 635 8.57 11.33 -14.97
C GLN A 635 7.26 10.56 -15.18
N THR A 636 7.16 9.34 -14.64
CA THR A 636 5.94 8.52 -14.77
C THR A 636 4.73 9.25 -14.17
N LYS A 637 4.86 9.80 -12.96
CA LYS A 637 3.77 10.51 -12.27
C LYS A 637 3.31 11.77 -13.01
N ALA A 638 4.27 12.58 -13.47
CA ALA A 638 3.95 13.77 -14.26
C ALA A 638 3.24 13.38 -15.57
N THR A 639 3.70 12.31 -16.23
CA THR A 639 3.08 11.82 -17.45
C THR A 639 1.69 11.25 -17.21
N MET A 640 1.43 10.57 -16.09
CA MET A 640 0.08 10.10 -15.75
C MET A 640 -0.95 11.24 -15.67
N ILE A 641 -0.56 12.40 -15.15
CA ILE A 641 -1.45 13.57 -15.11
C ILE A 641 -1.74 14.06 -16.53
N ALA A 642 -0.72 14.21 -17.37
CA ALA A 642 -0.90 14.59 -18.77
C ALA A 642 -1.69 13.54 -19.59
N LEU A 643 -1.54 12.25 -19.27
CA LEU A 643 -2.34 11.17 -19.87
C LEU A 643 -3.80 11.26 -19.42
N GLN A 644 -4.08 11.62 -18.16
CA GLN A 644 -5.45 11.84 -17.71
C GLN A 644 -6.08 13.04 -18.43
N GLU A 645 -5.34 14.13 -18.60
CA GLU A 645 -5.78 15.29 -19.38
C GLU A 645 -6.06 14.92 -20.85
N LEU A 646 -5.21 14.08 -21.45
CA LEU A 646 -5.44 13.53 -22.79
C LEU A 646 -6.73 12.70 -22.84
N CYS A 647 -6.95 11.81 -21.87
CA CYS A 647 -8.16 11.00 -21.76
C CYS A 647 -9.43 11.87 -21.65
N ASP A 648 -9.40 12.85 -20.74
CA ASP A 648 -10.53 13.76 -20.51
C ASP A 648 -10.81 14.58 -21.79
N ARG A 649 -9.78 15.10 -22.46
CA ARG A 649 -9.90 15.84 -23.73
C ARG A 649 -10.48 14.99 -24.86
N LYS A 650 -9.93 13.79 -25.11
CA LYS A 650 -10.41 12.89 -26.17
C LYS A 650 -11.87 12.47 -25.95
N THR A 651 -12.24 12.24 -24.70
CA THR A 651 -13.63 11.95 -24.33
C THR A 651 -14.55 13.15 -24.63
N ALA A 652 -14.13 14.36 -24.27
CA ALA A 652 -14.90 15.59 -24.54
C ALA A 652 -15.03 15.91 -26.05
N GLU A 653 -14.03 15.54 -26.85
CA GLU A 653 -14.06 15.64 -28.32
C GLU A 653 -15.00 14.62 -29.00
N GLY A 654 -15.66 13.76 -28.23
CA GLY A 654 -16.55 12.73 -28.76
C GLY A 654 -15.81 11.56 -29.41
N ARG A 655 -14.52 11.35 -29.08
CA ARG A 655 -13.71 10.22 -29.57
C ARG A 655 -14.01 8.89 -28.85
N GLY A 656 -15.14 8.81 -28.15
CA GLY A 656 -15.49 7.76 -27.19
C GLY A 656 -14.75 7.94 -25.86
N GLU A 657 -15.04 7.08 -24.88
CA GLU A 657 -14.48 7.21 -23.54
C GLU A 657 -13.03 6.71 -23.47
N TRP A 658 -12.15 7.53 -22.91
CA TRP A 658 -10.74 7.18 -22.70
C TRP A 658 -10.44 7.12 -21.21
N ARG A 659 -9.71 6.08 -20.78
CA ARG A 659 -9.35 5.91 -19.37
C ARG A 659 -7.92 5.41 -19.24
N ILE A 660 -7.22 5.84 -18.19
CA ILE A 660 -5.98 5.15 -17.81
C ILE A 660 -6.37 3.78 -17.25
N TRP A 661 -5.87 2.72 -17.88
CA TRP A 661 -6.19 1.35 -17.51
C TRP A 661 -5.21 0.81 -16.47
N CYS A 662 -3.91 1.02 -16.68
CA CYS A 662 -2.89 0.54 -15.76
C CYS A 662 -1.58 1.30 -15.91
N VAL A 663 -0.78 1.32 -14.84
CA VAL A 663 0.63 1.72 -14.89
C VAL A 663 1.46 0.68 -14.15
N VAL A 664 2.35 0.00 -14.89
CA VAL A 664 3.19 -1.07 -14.36
C VAL A 664 4.63 -0.81 -14.76
N HIS A 665 5.50 -0.64 -13.77
CA HIS A 665 6.90 -0.28 -14.02
C HIS A 665 7.04 1.04 -14.80
N ASP A 666 7.54 0.96 -16.03
CA ASP A 666 7.74 1.98 -17.05
C ASP A 666 6.68 1.93 -18.17
N GLU A 667 5.69 1.07 -18.05
CA GLU A 667 4.58 0.90 -19.00
C GLU A 667 3.34 1.69 -18.52
N ALA A 668 2.79 2.52 -19.40
CA ALA A 668 1.50 3.17 -19.24
C ALA A 668 0.50 2.60 -20.25
N LEU A 669 -0.67 2.17 -19.75
CA LEU A 669 -1.72 1.55 -20.55
C LEU A 669 -3.00 2.36 -20.45
N LEU A 670 -3.59 2.71 -21.60
CA LEU A 670 -4.89 3.34 -21.71
C LEU A 670 -5.92 2.35 -22.26
N LEU A 671 -7.13 2.41 -21.73
CA LEU A 671 -8.30 1.81 -22.33
C LEU A 671 -8.93 2.84 -23.26
N VAL A 672 -8.97 2.53 -24.55
CA VAL A 672 -9.40 3.44 -25.62
C VAL A 672 -10.42 2.75 -26.52
N PRO A 673 -11.32 3.48 -27.17
CA PRO A 673 -12.20 2.91 -28.19
C PRO A 673 -11.36 2.29 -29.29
N ASP A 674 -11.75 1.13 -29.78
CA ASP A 674 -10.94 0.43 -30.77
C ASP A 674 -10.85 1.18 -32.11
N THR A 675 -11.74 2.16 -32.34
CA THR A 675 -11.74 3.12 -33.46
C THR A 675 -10.61 4.15 -33.40
N ILE A 676 -9.64 3.97 -32.50
CA ILE A 676 -8.45 4.80 -32.40
C ILE A 676 -7.74 4.97 -33.75
N THR A 677 -7.32 6.21 -34.03
CA THR A 677 -6.63 6.58 -35.27
C THR A 677 -5.13 6.75 -35.06
N ARG A 678 -4.37 6.86 -36.16
CA ARG A 678 -2.95 7.18 -36.09
C ARG A 678 -2.66 8.51 -35.40
N GLU A 679 -3.55 9.50 -35.56
CA GLU A 679 -3.43 10.81 -34.91
C GLU A 679 -3.60 10.68 -33.39
N ASP A 680 -4.59 9.91 -32.94
CA ASP A 680 -4.79 9.66 -31.51
C ASP A 680 -3.59 8.93 -30.86
N VAL A 681 -2.99 7.97 -31.58
CA VAL A 681 -1.77 7.29 -31.13
C VAL A 681 -0.59 8.26 -31.06
N LYS A 682 -0.49 9.18 -32.01
CA LYS A 682 0.55 10.21 -32.00
C LYS A 682 0.38 11.18 -30.82
N ASP A 683 -0.85 11.58 -30.48
CA ASP A 683 -1.10 12.42 -29.30
C ASP A 683 -0.66 11.71 -28.01
N PHE A 684 -0.91 10.40 -27.89
CA PHE A 684 -0.42 9.58 -26.78
C PHE A 684 1.11 9.51 -26.76
N GLU A 685 1.75 9.27 -27.92
CA GLU A 685 3.21 9.27 -28.05
C GLU A 685 3.81 10.61 -27.64
N ASP A 686 3.23 11.73 -28.10
CA ASP A 686 3.69 13.07 -27.79
C ASP A 686 3.62 13.35 -26.29
N VAL A 687 2.58 12.88 -25.60
CA VAL A 687 2.49 12.95 -24.13
C VAL A 687 3.61 12.14 -23.47
N MET A 688 3.81 10.89 -23.89
CA MET A 688 4.85 10.00 -23.36
C MET A 688 6.27 10.56 -23.54
N LEU A 689 6.54 11.22 -24.67
CA LEU A 689 7.85 11.74 -25.02
C LEU A 689 8.14 13.12 -24.43
N ASN A 690 7.14 14.00 -24.37
CA ASN A 690 7.38 15.44 -24.13
C ASN A 690 6.97 15.94 -22.74
N THR A 691 6.18 15.18 -21.96
CA THR A 691 5.68 15.66 -20.65
C THR A 691 6.82 15.95 -19.66
N TYR A 692 7.80 15.04 -19.59
CA TYR A 692 8.95 15.19 -18.70
C TYR A 692 10.22 14.70 -19.38
N VAL A 693 11.16 15.62 -19.59
CA VAL A 693 12.44 15.34 -20.27
C VAL A 693 13.61 15.60 -19.31
N PHE A 694 14.57 14.68 -19.32
CA PHE A 694 15.80 14.77 -18.52
C PHE A 694 16.89 15.55 -19.28
N GLY A 695 16.91 16.87 -19.09
CA GLY A 695 17.87 17.74 -19.78
C GLY A 695 17.67 17.68 -21.30
N ASN A 696 18.73 17.35 -22.04
CA ASN A 696 18.71 17.18 -23.49
C ASN A 696 18.63 15.70 -23.92
N ILE A 697 18.42 14.76 -23.00
CA ILE A 697 18.32 13.33 -23.32
C ILE A 697 16.92 13.05 -23.89
N PRO A 698 16.78 12.70 -25.18
CA PRO A 698 15.46 12.48 -25.79
C PRO A 698 14.77 11.29 -25.12
N ASN A 699 13.45 11.33 -24.93
CA ASN A 699 12.72 10.13 -24.56
C ASN A 699 12.52 9.22 -25.78
N LYS A 700 12.22 7.95 -25.53
CA LYS A 700 11.71 7.01 -26.54
C LYS A 700 10.64 6.15 -25.88
N THR A 701 9.60 5.82 -26.61
CA THR A 701 8.58 4.87 -26.17
C THR A 701 8.31 3.85 -27.28
N ASP A 702 8.09 2.60 -26.89
CA ASP A 702 7.66 1.55 -27.79
C ASP A 702 6.14 1.38 -27.61
N ILE A 703 5.37 1.62 -28.68
CA ILE A 703 3.90 1.65 -28.64
C ILE A 703 3.31 0.38 -29.24
N GLU A 704 2.37 -0.22 -28.50
CA GLU A 704 1.64 -1.40 -28.92
C GLU A 704 0.13 -1.23 -28.66
N ILE A 705 -0.69 -1.90 -29.46
CA ILE A 705 -2.15 -1.96 -29.26
C ILE A 705 -2.54 -3.43 -29.09
N CYS A 706 -3.37 -3.74 -28.09
CA CYS A 706 -3.84 -5.10 -27.86
C CYS A 706 -5.31 -5.17 -27.42
N ARG A 707 -5.94 -6.32 -27.67
CA ARG A 707 -7.23 -6.69 -27.04
C ARG A 707 -7.02 -7.45 -25.73
N ARG A 708 -5.86 -8.09 -25.58
CA ARG A 708 -5.48 -8.92 -24.44
C ARG A 708 -4.11 -8.49 -23.97
N TRP A 709 -3.96 -8.19 -22.69
CA TRP A 709 -2.72 -7.62 -22.19
C TRP A 709 -1.54 -8.58 -22.37
N GLY A 710 -0.44 -8.04 -22.90
CA GLY A 710 0.76 -8.80 -23.25
C GLY A 710 0.77 -9.41 -24.66
N ASN A 711 -0.32 -9.24 -25.43
CA ASN A 711 -0.41 -9.63 -26.85
C ASN A 711 -0.53 -8.39 -27.75
N GLY A 712 0.42 -7.45 -27.60
CA GLY A 712 0.54 -6.25 -28.42
C GLY A 712 0.84 -6.53 -29.89
N VAL A 713 0.24 -5.74 -30.77
CA VAL A 713 0.67 -5.59 -32.17
C VAL A 713 1.12 -4.16 -32.42
N SER A 714 1.91 -3.96 -33.47
CA SER A 714 2.31 -2.62 -33.89
C SER A 714 1.11 -1.78 -34.33
N VAL A 715 1.23 -0.46 -34.28
CA VAL A 715 0.19 0.49 -34.73
C VAL A 715 -0.18 0.24 -36.20
N ASP A 716 0.80 -0.06 -37.05
CA ASP A 716 0.58 -0.33 -38.47
C ASP A 716 -0.18 -1.64 -38.70
N GLU A 717 0.09 -2.66 -37.90
CA GLU A 717 -0.63 -3.93 -37.95
C GLU A 717 -2.08 -3.78 -37.47
N TRP A 718 -2.29 -3.06 -36.36
CA TRP A 718 -3.62 -2.77 -35.84
C TRP A 718 -4.51 -2.02 -36.82
N LEU A 719 -3.96 -1.01 -37.49
CA LEU A 719 -4.74 -0.21 -38.45
C LEU A 719 -5.04 -0.96 -39.75
N LYS A 720 -4.22 -1.97 -40.12
CA LYS A 720 -4.48 -2.84 -41.27
C LYS A 720 -5.63 -3.81 -41.01
N THR A 721 -5.67 -4.43 -39.82
CA THR A 721 -6.70 -5.41 -39.47
C THR A 721 -8.10 -4.80 -39.35
N LYS A 722 -8.20 -3.47 -39.20
CA LYS A 722 -9.46 -2.72 -39.25
C LYS A 722 -9.91 -2.32 -40.66
N GLY A 723 -9.05 -2.45 -41.67
CA GLY A 723 -9.37 -2.07 -43.05
C GLY A 723 -10.23 -3.08 -43.81
N ASP A 724 -10.46 -4.27 -43.23
CA ASP A 724 -11.09 -5.42 -43.90
C ASP A 724 -12.48 -5.80 -43.34
N ASP A 725 -13.06 -5.03 -42.42
CA ASP A 725 -14.43 -5.23 -41.88
C ASP A 725 -15.48 -4.28 -42.47
#